data_AF-A0A7K2N859-F1
#
_entry.id   AF-A0A7K2N859-F1
#
_cell.length_a   1.000
_cell.length_b   1.000
_cell.length_c   1.000
_cell.angle_alpha   90.00
_cell.angle_beta   90.00
_cell.angle_gamma   90.00
#
_symmetry.space_group_name_H-M   'P 1'
#
loop_
_entity.id
_entity.type
_entity.pdbx_description
1 polymer ?
#
loop_
_entity_poly.entity_id
_entity_poly.type
_entity_poly.pdbx_seq_one_letter_code
_entity_poly.pdbx_strand_id
1 'polypeptide(L)'
;MAAKPPNGDPVQDAPEVTGPQHAAAGLPAVGHSLRIATRQMGARRTALTLLKVNQKDGFDCPGCAWPEPDKRHRAEFCENGAKAVAEEATLRRVTPAFFARHPVSDLARRSGYWLGQQGRLTQPMYLPEGADHYQPVPWERAFEIIADELTALASPDQAVFYTSGRTSNEAAFLYQLFAREFGTNNLPDCSNMCHESSGSALTETLGVGKGSVLLDDLHQADLIIVAGQNPGTNHPRMLSALEKAKAAGARVVSVNPLPEAGLERFKNPQTPRGLAAGGTPLTDLFLQIRIGGDQALFRALNRLLLETDGALDTAFIAEHTHGFEEFAKTARDTDWDEVLHATGLDRPAIDRLLAMVLGARRIVVCWAMGLTQHKHAVPTIREVVNFLLLRGNVGRPGAGVCPVRGHSNVQGDRTMGIFERPAPAFLDALEQEFGFAPPRHHGYDVVRAIRALRDGEAKVFFAMGGNFVAASPDTEVTEAAMRRARLTVHVSTKLNRSHVVTGARALILPTLGRTERDRQASGEQFVTVEDSMGMVHASRGTLEPAGPHLLSEPAIVCRLARAVLGPHSVVPWAEFEADYDRVRDRIARVVPGFEDFNTKVRRPGGFTLPHAPRDSRTFPTATGKANFTAAPVEYPRVPEGRLLLQTLRSHDQYNTTVYGLDDRYRGIKGGRRVVLVHPADAADAGLADGDYADLVGEWTDGVERRAPGFRVVHYPTPRGCAAAYYPETNVLVPLDHTAETSNTPASKSVVIRLEPVRDREHPQGTAVVG
;
A
#
# COMPACT_ATOMS: atom_id res chain seq x y z
N MET A 1 -16.02 17.24 23.43
CA MET A 1 -14.56 17.47 23.30
C MET A 1 -13.91 16.19 22.78
N ALA A 2 -12.71 16.26 22.18
CA ALA A 2 -11.95 15.05 21.83
C ALA A 2 -11.51 14.32 23.12
N ALA A 3 -11.35 13.01 23.04
CA ALA A 3 -10.81 12.21 24.13
C ALA A 3 -9.31 12.50 24.31
N LYS A 4 -8.83 12.45 25.55
CA LYS A 4 -7.39 12.56 25.87
C LYS A 4 -6.58 11.44 25.17
N PRO A 5 -5.30 11.68 24.83
CA PRO A 5 -4.42 10.62 24.36
C PRO A 5 -4.28 9.51 25.42
N PRO A 6 -3.95 8.27 25.02
CA PRO A 6 -3.71 7.18 25.97
C PRO A 6 -2.45 7.46 26.80
N ASN A 7 -2.52 7.20 28.11
CA ASN A 7 -1.40 7.43 29.04
C ASN A 7 -0.28 6.39 28.91
N GLY A 8 -0.60 5.18 28.43
CA GLY A 8 0.36 4.09 28.27
C GLY A 8 -0.11 3.11 27.19
N ASP A 9 0.76 2.15 26.88
CA ASP A 9 0.45 1.11 25.91
C ASP A 9 -0.68 0.21 26.45
N PRO A 10 -1.72 -0.06 25.64
CA PRO A 10 -2.71 -1.06 26.00
C PRO A 10 -2.06 -2.45 26.10
N VAL A 11 -2.52 -3.23 27.07
CA VAL A 11 -2.22 -4.66 27.19
C VAL A 11 -2.73 -5.36 25.93
N GLN A 12 -1.86 -6.15 25.28
CA GLN A 12 -2.09 -6.76 23.95
C GLN A 12 -1.80 -8.26 23.91
N ASP A 13 -1.39 -8.82 25.03
CA ASP A 13 -0.86 -10.18 25.18
C ASP A 13 -1.93 -11.21 25.53
N ALA A 14 -3.19 -10.81 25.70
CA ALA A 14 -4.34 -11.69 25.94
C ALA A 14 -5.57 -11.25 25.12
N PRO A 15 -5.53 -11.34 23.76
CA PRO A 15 -6.67 -10.98 22.94
C PRO A 15 -7.88 -11.90 23.18
N GLU A 16 -9.08 -11.32 23.19
CA GLU A 16 -10.33 -12.07 23.14
C GLU A 16 -10.55 -12.57 21.71
N VAL A 17 -10.84 -13.86 21.57
CA VAL A 17 -11.08 -14.51 20.28
C VAL A 17 -12.50 -15.03 20.23
N THR A 18 -13.21 -14.63 19.19
CA THR A 18 -14.55 -15.09 18.81
C THR A 18 -14.53 -15.62 17.37
N GLY A 19 -15.61 -16.25 16.91
CA GLY A 19 -15.70 -16.71 15.53
C GLY A 19 -15.63 -15.59 14.48
N PRO A 20 -15.16 -15.89 13.26
CA PRO A 20 -15.12 -14.92 12.16
C PRO A 20 -16.53 -14.45 11.77
N GLN A 21 -16.61 -13.26 11.20
CA GLN A 21 -17.86 -12.69 10.70
C GLN A 21 -18.06 -13.05 9.22
N HIS A 22 -19.31 -13.27 8.82
CA HIS A 22 -19.68 -13.60 7.43
C HIS A 22 -20.23 -12.42 6.63
N ALA A 23 -20.08 -11.19 7.14
CA ALA A 23 -20.51 -9.99 6.46
C ALA A 23 -19.67 -8.77 6.85
N ALA A 24 -19.34 -7.94 5.86
CA ALA A 24 -18.67 -6.65 6.06
C ALA A 24 -19.65 -5.46 6.09
N ALA A 25 -19.21 -4.37 6.72
CA ALA A 25 -19.92 -3.10 6.90
C ALA A 25 -21.19 -3.17 7.78
N GLY A 26 -22.26 -2.47 7.41
CA GLY A 26 -23.52 -2.35 8.16
C GLY A 26 -23.52 -1.30 9.30
N LEU A 27 -24.60 -1.28 10.08
CA LEU A 27 -24.78 -0.36 11.23
C LEU A 27 -23.62 -0.39 12.25
N PRO A 28 -23.04 -1.56 12.60
CA PRO A 28 -21.87 -1.59 13.50
C PRO A 28 -20.68 -0.80 12.94
N ALA A 29 -20.43 -0.87 11.63
CA ALA A 29 -19.35 -0.12 10.98
C ALA A 29 -19.57 1.39 11.06
N VAL A 30 -20.82 1.85 10.87
CA VAL A 30 -21.21 3.26 11.02
C VAL A 30 -21.00 3.75 12.45
N GLY A 31 -21.52 3.01 13.43
CA GLY A 31 -21.39 3.36 14.85
C GLY A 31 -19.93 3.41 15.30
N HIS A 32 -19.10 2.47 14.84
CA HIS A 32 -17.68 2.42 15.16
C HIS A 32 -16.90 3.59 14.52
N SER A 33 -17.16 3.88 13.24
CA SER A 33 -16.56 5.01 12.53
C SER A 33 -16.86 6.34 13.23
N LEU A 34 -18.13 6.57 13.60
CA LEU A 34 -18.55 7.78 14.29
C LEU A 34 -17.93 7.89 15.69
N ARG A 35 -17.81 6.78 16.43
CA ARG A 35 -17.18 6.75 17.75
C ARG A 35 -15.70 7.14 17.68
N ILE A 36 -14.94 6.55 16.75
CA ILE A 36 -13.52 6.91 16.58
C ILE A 36 -13.38 8.36 16.13
N ALA A 37 -14.16 8.77 15.13
CA ALA A 37 -14.12 10.14 14.61
C ALA A 37 -14.43 11.17 15.69
N THR A 38 -15.47 10.96 16.50
CA THR A 38 -15.80 11.86 17.61
C THR A 38 -14.77 11.84 18.73
N ARG A 39 -14.15 10.70 19.03
CA ARG A 39 -13.03 10.63 20.00
C ARG A 39 -11.81 11.44 19.53
N GLN A 40 -11.51 11.48 18.24
CA GLN A 40 -10.37 12.22 17.70
C GLN A 40 -10.68 13.71 17.46
N MET A 41 -11.81 14.01 16.84
CA MET A 41 -12.13 15.35 16.31
C MET A 41 -13.19 16.10 17.12
N GLY A 42 -13.93 15.43 18.02
CA GLY A 42 -15.16 15.96 18.61
C GLY A 42 -16.34 16.00 17.61
N ALA A 43 -17.57 16.16 18.12
CA ALA A 43 -18.81 16.02 17.35
C ALA A 43 -18.92 17.00 16.16
N ARG A 44 -18.75 18.31 16.41
CA ARG A 44 -18.91 19.35 15.38
C ARG A 44 -17.91 19.17 14.23
N ARG A 45 -16.62 19.03 14.53
CA ARG A 45 -15.58 18.83 13.50
C ARG A 45 -15.77 17.52 12.76
N THR A 46 -16.18 16.45 13.44
CA THR A 46 -16.52 15.17 12.79
C THR A 46 -17.58 15.35 11.71
N ALA A 47 -18.71 15.99 12.04
CA ALA A 47 -19.80 16.19 11.09
C ALA A 47 -19.37 17.01 9.87
N LEU A 48 -18.66 18.12 10.08
CA LEU A 48 -18.22 18.99 9.00
C LEU A 48 -17.15 18.35 8.11
N THR A 49 -16.20 17.62 8.70
CA THR A 49 -15.07 17.03 7.99
C THR A 49 -15.52 15.83 7.15
N LEU A 50 -16.32 14.93 7.72
CA LEU A 50 -16.77 13.72 7.02
C LEU A 50 -17.66 14.03 5.80
N LEU A 51 -18.42 15.13 5.83
CA LEU A 51 -19.24 15.57 4.68
C LEU A 51 -18.40 16.08 3.50
N LYS A 52 -17.11 16.35 3.69
CA LYS A 52 -16.20 16.84 2.64
C LYS A 52 -15.26 15.75 2.10
N VAL A 53 -15.22 14.58 2.71
CA VAL A 53 -14.38 13.46 2.25
C VAL A 53 -14.86 12.98 0.88
N ASN A 54 -13.91 12.86 -0.04
CA ASN A 54 -14.11 12.38 -1.41
C ASN A 54 -15.19 13.14 -2.18
N GLN A 55 -15.52 14.40 -1.84
CA GLN A 55 -16.46 15.22 -2.60
C GLN A 55 -15.75 16.04 -3.69
N LYS A 56 -16.47 16.45 -4.76
CA LYS A 56 -15.85 17.12 -5.93
C LYS A 56 -15.20 18.45 -5.55
N ASP A 57 -15.74 19.12 -4.53
CA ASP A 57 -15.28 20.37 -3.92
C ASP A 57 -14.62 20.15 -2.54
N GLY A 58 -14.24 18.91 -2.22
CA GLY A 58 -13.65 18.51 -0.94
C GLY A 58 -12.22 18.01 -1.06
N PHE A 59 -11.82 17.16 -0.13
CA PHE A 59 -10.49 16.53 -0.12
C PHE A 59 -10.60 15.04 -0.35
N ASP A 60 -9.57 14.49 -0.98
CA ASP A 60 -9.42 13.06 -1.19
C ASP A 60 -9.03 12.35 0.12
N CYS A 61 -9.51 11.14 0.34
CA CYS A 61 -9.18 10.36 1.52
C CYS A 61 -7.66 10.07 1.57
N PRO A 62 -6.94 10.44 2.64
CA PRO A 62 -5.49 10.19 2.74
C PRO A 62 -5.13 8.69 2.90
N GLY A 63 -6.13 7.82 2.95
CA GLY A 63 -5.96 6.37 3.02
C GLY A 63 -5.83 5.75 1.63
N CYS A 64 -6.95 5.46 0.99
CA CYS A 64 -7.07 4.47 -0.09
C CYS A 64 -7.20 5.11 -1.49
N ALA A 65 -6.51 4.56 -2.50
CA ALA A 65 -6.59 5.01 -3.90
C ALA A 65 -7.77 4.38 -4.69
N TRP A 66 -8.87 4.04 -4.01
CA TRP A 66 -10.05 3.55 -4.71
C TRP A 66 -10.80 4.71 -5.37
N PRO A 67 -11.17 4.63 -6.66
CA PRO A 67 -11.81 5.73 -7.39
C PRO A 67 -13.15 6.19 -6.82
N GLU A 68 -13.48 7.47 -7.07
CA GLU A 68 -14.81 8.02 -6.86
C GLU A 68 -15.74 7.78 -8.05
N PRO A 69 -17.02 7.40 -7.82
CA PRO A 69 -18.02 7.47 -8.87
C PRO A 69 -18.29 8.92 -9.26
N ASP A 70 -18.74 9.15 -10.50
CA ASP A 70 -19.11 10.49 -10.94
C ASP A 70 -20.25 11.09 -10.09
N LYS A 71 -21.29 10.27 -9.81
CA LYS A 71 -22.34 10.60 -8.85
C LYS A 71 -21.93 10.18 -7.44
N ARG A 72 -21.53 11.16 -6.62
CA ARG A 72 -21.01 10.94 -5.26
C ARG A 72 -22.12 10.91 -4.22
N HIS A 73 -22.05 9.95 -3.29
CA HIS A 73 -22.95 9.93 -2.13
C HIS A 73 -22.53 11.00 -1.11
N ARG A 74 -23.45 11.49 -0.27
CA ARG A 74 -23.13 12.49 0.78
C ARG A 74 -22.13 11.98 1.82
N ALA A 75 -22.05 10.67 1.97
CA ALA A 75 -21.05 9.96 2.77
C ALA A 75 -20.24 9.03 1.86
N GLU A 76 -19.36 9.62 1.05
CA GLU A 76 -18.51 8.91 0.07
C GLU A 76 -17.22 8.38 0.70
N PHE A 77 -17.32 7.73 1.86
CA PHE A 77 -16.18 7.16 2.58
C PHE A 77 -16.55 5.82 3.20
N CYS A 78 -15.54 4.97 3.39
CA CYS A 78 -15.68 3.72 4.14
C CYS A 78 -15.28 3.90 5.61
N GLU A 79 -15.52 2.86 6.42
CA GLU A 79 -15.13 2.86 7.84
C GLU A 79 -13.64 3.16 8.04
N ASN A 80 -12.74 2.51 7.29
CA ASN A 80 -11.31 2.77 7.39
C ASN A 80 -10.91 4.15 6.85
N GLY A 81 -11.65 4.69 5.87
CA GLY A 81 -11.49 6.07 5.41
C GLY A 81 -11.86 7.07 6.51
N ALA A 82 -12.96 6.86 7.23
CA ALA A 82 -13.34 7.69 8.37
C ALA A 82 -12.29 7.66 9.48
N LYS A 83 -11.70 6.49 9.77
CA LYS A 83 -10.60 6.36 10.74
C LYS A 83 -9.33 7.10 10.27
N ALA A 84 -8.95 6.98 9.00
CA ALA A 84 -7.81 7.70 8.43
C ALA A 84 -7.96 9.22 8.53
N VAL A 85 -9.15 9.73 8.19
CA VAL A 85 -9.48 11.15 8.30
C VAL A 85 -9.50 11.60 9.76
N ALA A 86 -10.09 10.81 10.65
CA ALA A 86 -10.12 11.11 12.08
C ALA A 86 -8.72 11.17 12.69
N GLU A 87 -7.84 10.26 12.27
CA GLU A 87 -6.45 10.20 12.72
C GLU A 87 -5.66 11.46 12.33
N GLU A 88 -5.83 11.95 11.10
CA GLU A 88 -5.19 13.17 10.58
C GLU A 88 -5.81 14.46 11.13
N ALA A 89 -7.14 14.56 11.20
CA ALA A 89 -7.87 15.75 11.62
C ALA A 89 -8.09 15.87 13.14
N THR A 90 -7.45 14.99 13.91
CA THR A 90 -7.52 14.93 15.38
C THR A 90 -7.25 16.29 16.04
N LEU A 91 -7.88 16.54 17.18
CA LEU A 91 -7.64 17.72 18.02
C LEU A 91 -6.47 17.56 19.00
N ARG A 92 -5.90 16.34 19.10
CA ARG A 92 -4.72 16.09 19.95
C ARG A 92 -3.45 16.70 19.33
N ARG A 93 -2.50 17.11 20.17
CA ARG A 93 -1.27 17.81 19.75
C ARG A 93 -0.06 17.22 20.45
N VAL A 94 1.01 17.04 19.66
CA VAL A 94 2.35 16.72 20.10
C VAL A 94 3.17 18.01 19.97
N THR A 95 3.39 18.68 21.10
CA THR A 95 4.06 19.99 21.19
C THR A 95 5.51 19.81 21.68
N PRO A 96 6.36 20.86 21.68
CA PRO A 96 7.70 20.78 22.26
C PRO A 96 7.71 20.28 23.72
N ALA A 97 6.70 20.62 24.52
CA ALA A 97 6.55 20.13 25.89
C ALA A 97 6.28 18.61 26.00
N PHE A 98 5.81 17.97 24.94
CA PHE A 98 5.75 16.50 24.87
C PHE A 98 7.16 15.93 24.78
N PHE A 99 7.97 16.43 23.83
CA PHE A 99 9.34 15.95 23.62
C PHE A 99 10.28 16.27 24.78
N ALA A 100 10.06 17.37 25.50
CA ALA A 100 10.80 17.66 26.73
C ALA A 100 10.51 16.64 27.86
N ARG A 101 9.32 16.01 27.87
CA ARG A 101 8.92 15.02 28.88
C ARG A 101 9.26 13.58 28.49
N HIS A 102 9.32 13.29 27.20
CA HIS A 102 9.51 11.94 26.69
C HIS A 102 10.85 11.81 25.95
N PRO A 103 11.86 11.18 26.56
CA PRO A 103 13.09 10.86 25.85
C PRO A 103 12.83 9.86 24.73
N VAL A 104 13.70 9.85 23.72
CA VAL A 104 13.63 8.92 22.59
C VAL A 104 13.73 7.48 23.06
N SER A 105 14.55 7.20 24.08
CA SER A 105 14.65 5.89 24.74
C SER A 105 13.35 5.40 25.41
N ASP A 106 12.50 6.31 25.92
CA ASP A 106 11.14 5.99 26.38
C ASP A 106 10.23 5.72 25.18
N LEU A 107 10.20 6.64 24.21
CA LEU A 107 9.33 6.52 23.03
C LEU A 107 9.62 5.26 22.20
N ALA A 108 10.89 4.82 22.13
CA ALA A 108 11.32 3.62 21.45
C ALA A 108 10.80 2.32 22.09
N ARG A 109 10.27 2.35 23.32
CA ARG A 109 9.62 1.20 23.96
C ARG A 109 8.11 1.19 23.77
N ARG A 110 7.54 2.25 23.21
CA ARG A 110 6.10 2.40 23.00
C ARG A 110 5.65 1.72 21.72
N SER A 111 4.41 1.22 21.73
CA SER A 111 3.81 0.62 20.53
C SER A 111 3.56 1.66 19.44
N GLY A 112 3.51 1.21 18.18
CA GLY A 112 3.08 2.07 17.06
C GLY A 112 1.68 2.65 17.25
N TYR A 113 0.78 1.92 17.92
CA TYR A 113 -0.52 2.42 18.34
C TYR A 113 -0.37 3.63 19.27
N TRP A 114 0.37 3.49 20.38
CA TRP A 114 0.51 4.57 21.33
C TRP A 114 1.16 5.82 20.71
N LEU A 115 2.23 5.63 19.93
CA LEU A 115 2.92 6.73 19.23
C LEU A 115 1.96 7.50 18.32
N GLY A 116 1.20 6.81 17.47
CA GLY A 116 0.23 7.44 16.57
C GLY A 116 -0.90 8.16 17.32
N GLN A 117 -1.33 7.63 18.46
CA GLN A 117 -2.46 8.17 19.22
C GLN A 117 -2.16 9.45 20.02
N GLN A 118 -0.89 9.90 20.09
CA GLN A 118 -0.51 11.11 20.84
C GLN A 118 -0.99 12.42 20.19
N GLY A 119 -1.17 12.46 18.86
CA GLY A 119 -1.74 13.61 18.16
C GLY A 119 -0.92 14.13 16.98
N ARG A 120 -1.25 15.34 16.52
CA ARG A 120 -0.55 16.03 15.42
C ARG A 120 0.73 16.70 15.88
N LEU A 121 1.81 16.55 15.11
CA LEU A 121 3.05 17.30 15.27
C LEU A 121 2.80 18.78 14.94
N THR A 122 3.39 19.71 15.69
CA THR A 122 3.05 21.15 15.58
C THR A 122 4.20 22.08 15.23
N GLN A 123 5.45 21.65 15.40
CA GLN A 123 6.65 22.46 15.15
C GLN A 123 7.84 21.55 14.77
N PRO A 124 8.80 22.00 13.95
CA PRO A 124 10.01 21.23 13.68
C PRO A 124 10.77 20.87 14.96
N MET A 125 11.26 19.65 15.01
CA MET A 125 12.00 19.11 16.15
C MET A 125 13.34 18.54 15.67
N TYR A 126 14.39 18.75 16.44
CA TYR A 126 15.75 18.28 16.16
C TYR A 126 16.26 17.42 17.31
N LEU A 127 16.87 16.28 17.00
CA LEU A 127 17.62 15.46 17.93
C LEU A 127 19.11 15.65 17.62
N PRO A 128 19.85 16.38 18.46
CA PRO A 128 21.31 16.49 18.35
C PRO A 128 21.99 15.14 18.53
N GLU A 129 23.21 15.04 18.01
CA GLU A 129 24.04 13.85 18.21
C GLU A 129 24.29 13.58 19.70
N GLY A 130 24.08 12.33 20.11
CA GLY A 130 24.22 11.88 21.50
C GLY A 130 23.11 12.34 22.45
N ALA A 131 22.13 13.13 21.99
CA ALA A 131 21.00 13.54 22.80
C ALA A 131 19.92 12.45 22.87
N ASP A 132 19.15 12.43 23.96
CA ASP A 132 17.99 11.54 24.12
C ASP A 132 16.66 12.33 24.11
N HIS A 133 16.69 13.64 23.89
CA HIS A 133 15.49 14.46 23.78
C HIS A 133 15.51 15.30 22.51
N TYR A 134 14.38 15.29 21.80
CA TYR A 134 14.12 16.24 20.73
C TYR A 134 13.95 17.65 21.30
N GLN A 135 14.61 18.63 20.68
CA GLN A 135 14.46 20.05 20.98
C GLN A 135 13.77 20.78 19.83
N PRO A 136 12.91 21.79 20.10
CA PRO A 136 12.29 22.57 19.04
C PRO A 136 13.35 23.33 18.24
N VAL A 137 13.17 23.42 16.93
CA VAL A 137 14.08 24.14 16.03
C VAL A 137 13.27 25.03 15.06
N PRO A 138 13.73 26.24 14.74
CA PRO A 138 13.13 27.04 13.66
C PRO A 138 13.27 26.35 12.30
N TRP A 139 12.39 26.67 11.35
CA TRP A 139 12.44 26.08 10.00
C TRP A 139 13.74 26.39 9.27
N GLU A 140 14.20 27.65 9.37
CA GLU A 140 15.43 28.12 8.75
C GLU A 140 16.62 27.28 9.22
N ARG A 141 16.73 27.09 10.54
CA ARG A 141 17.79 26.26 11.14
C ARG A 141 17.64 24.78 10.80
N ALA A 142 16.42 24.26 10.68
CA ALA A 142 16.19 22.88 10.24
C ALA A 142 16.70 22.66 8.80
N PHE A 143 16.42 23.60 7.88
CA PHE A 143 16.91 23.53 6.51
C PHE A 143 18.43 23.69 6.42
N GLU A 144 19.03 24.57 7.23
CA GLU A 144 20.49 24.69 7.33
C GLU A 144 21.14 23.36 7.76
N ILE A 145 20.62 22.69 8.80
CA ILE A 145 21.16 21.40 9.24
C ILE A 145 21.11 20.36 8.11
N ILE A 146 20.03 20.35 7.32
CA ILE A 146 19.89 19.43 6.20
C ILE A 146 20.88 19.79 5.08
N ALA A 147 21.01 21.07 4.75
CA ALA A 147 21.94 21.57 3.75
C ALA A 147 23.40 21.27 4.12
N ASP A 148 23.79 21.52 5.37
CA ASP A 148 25.12 21.21 5.91
C ASP A 148 25.45 19.72 5.73
N GLU A 149 24.50 18.82 6.03
CA GLU A 149 24.72 17.38 5.89
C GLU A 149 24.76 16.90 4.45
N LEU A 150 23.88 17.41 3.58
CA LEU A 150 23.84 17.02 2.17
C LEU A 150 25.05 17.54 1.40
N THR A 151 25.48 18.77 1.65
CA THR A 151 26.65 19.38 0.99
C THR A 151 27.97 18.77 1.47
N ALA A 152 28.02 18.21 2.68
CA ALA A 152 29.18 17.50 3.21
C ALA A 152 29.33 16.05 2.72
N LEU A 153 28.43 15.55 1.87
CA LEU A 153 28.53 14.20 1.30
C LEU A 153 29.64 14.15 0.24
N ALA A 154 30.32 13.00 0.15
CA ALA A 154 31.34 12.78 -0.87
C ALA A 154 30.74 12.52 -2.27
N SER A 155 29.46 12.14 -2.31
CA SER A 155 28.67 11.94 -3.52
C SER A 155 27.18 12.15 -3.19
N PRO A 156 26.37 12.73 -4.11
CA PRO A 156 24.92 12.82 -3.95
C PRO A 156 24.25 11.47 -3.70
N ASP A 157 24.82 10.37 -4.21
CA ASP A 157 24.29 9.01 -4.03
C ASP A 157 24.44 8.47 -2.60
N GLN A 158 25.07 9.22 -1.70
CA GLN A 158 25.04 8.93 -0.27
C GLN A 158 23.76 9.44 0.42
N ALA A 159 22.85 10.08 -0.32
CA ALA A 159 21.52 10.48 0.17
C ALA A 159 20.42 9.60 -0.43
N VAL A 160 19.41 9.30 0.38
CA VAL A 160 18.20 8.56 -0.02
C VAL A 160 16.97 9.43 0.26
N PHE A 161 16.12 9.57 -0.76
CA PHE A 161 14.93 10.41 -0.74
C PHE A 161 13.65 9.55 -0.85
N TYR A 162 13.23 8.95 0.25
CA TYR A 162 12.09 8.04 0.31
C TYR A 162 10.75 8.78 0.21
N THR A 163 9.80 8.20 -0.52
CA THR A 163 8.45 8.78 -0.68
C THR A 163 7.34 7.81 -0.29
N SER A 164 6.39 8.30 0.52
CA SER A 164 5.17 7.56 0.85
C SER A 164 4.06 7.80 -0.16
N GLY A 165 3.21 6.80 -0.40
CA GLY A 165 2.09 6.87 -1.36
C GLY A 165 0.96 7.87 -1.04
N ARG A 166 1.18 8.79 -0.09
CA ARG A 166 0.24 9.83 0.31
C ARG A 166 0.69 11.23 -0.15
N THR A 167 1.93 11.37 -0.58
CA THR A 167 2.46 12.63 -1.09
C THR A 167 1.65 13.05 -2.31
N SER A 168 1.39 14.34 -2.50
CA SER A 168 0.61 14.81 -3.65
C SER A 168 1.43 14.83 -4.93
N ASN A 169 0.76 14.95 -6.08
CA ASN A 169 1.46 15.02 -7.36
C ASN A 169 2.44 16.21 -7.44
N GLU A 170 2.03 17.39 -6.97
CA GLU A 170 2.88 18.58 -6.97
C GLU A 170 4.10 18.38 -6.05
N ALA A 171 3.89 17.83 -4.85
CA ALA A 171 4.98 17.56 -3.92
C ALA A 171 5.93 16.48 -4.45
N ALA A 172 5.40 15.40 -5.04
CA ALA A 172 6.18 14.32 -5.64
C ALA A 172 7.03 14.82 -6.82
N PHE A 173 6.44 15.63 -7.71
CA PHE A 173 7.16 16.22 -8.83
C PHE A 173 8.29 17.14 -8.38
N LEU A 174 8.04 18.00 -7.39
CA LEU A 174 9.07 18.88 -6.83
C LEU A 174 10.16 18.08 -6.11
N TYR A 175 9.80 17.01 -5.40
CA TYR A 175 10.74 16.22 -4.62
C TYR A 175 11.70 15.42 -5.49
N GLN A 176 11.20 14.80 -6.57
CA GLN A 176 12.09 14.16 -7.54
C GLN A 176 12.98 15.16 -8.27
N LEU A 177 12.44 16.34 -8.58
CA LEU A 177 13.18 17.39 -9.29
C LEU A 177 14.35 17.85 -8.43
N PHE A 178 14.09 18.10 -7.14
CA PHE A 178 15.12 18.44 -6.16
C PHE A 178 16.19 17.35 -6.05
N ALA A 179 15.80 16.08 -5.88
CA ALA A 179 16.76 14.99 -5.74
C ALA A 179 17.66 14.82 -6.99
N ARG A 180 17.10 15.02 -8.18
CA ARG A 180 17.85 14.92 -9.44
C ARG A 180 18.72 16.13 -9.71
N GLU A 181 18.29 17.33 -9.36
CA GLU A 181 19.14 18.54 -9.42
C GLU A 181 20.26 18.47 -8.36
N PHE A 182 20.00 17.86 -7.20
CA PHE A 182 21.04 17.51 -6.22
C PHE A 182 22.02 16.44 -6.76
N GLY A 183 21.59 15.62 -7.72
CA GLY A 183 22.48 14.74 -8.49
C GLY A 183 22.31 13.24 -8.23
N THR A 184 21.18 12.79 -7.68
CA THR A 184 20.93 11.35 -7.45
C THR A 184 19.56 10.88 -7.94
N ASN A 185 19.47 9.58 -8.25
CA ASN A 185 18.21 8.86 -8.53
C ASN A 185 17.76 7.98 -7.35
N ASN A 186 18.32 8.14 -6.16
CA ASN A 186 17.93 7.39 -4.96
C ASN A 186 16.56 7.82 -4.42
N LEU A 187 15.51 7.43 -5.16
CA LEU A 187 14.11 7.77 -4.94
C LEU A 187 13.27 6.50 -4.67
N PRO A 188 13.56 5.73 -3.60
CA PRO A 188 12.73 4.60 -3.24
C PRO A 188 11.34 5.07 -2.81
N ASP A 189 10.33 4.24 -3.03
CA ASP A 189 8.97 4.57 -2.66
C ASP A 189 8.21 3.37 -2.07
N CYS A 190 7.03 3.64 -1.53
CA CYS A 190 6.21 2.57 -0.97
C CYS A 190 5.73 1.54 -2.01
N SER A 191 5.73 1.85 -3.32
CA SER A 191 5.41 0.88 -4.36
C SER A 191 6.45 -0.23 -4.46
N ASN A 192 7.74 0.04 -4.17
CA ASN A 192 8.77 -1.01 -4.10
C ASN A 192 8.35 -2.16 -3.17
N MET A 193 7.63 -1.86 -2.09
CA MET A 193 7.13 -2.86 -1.13
C MET A 193 5.74 -3.43 -1.47
N CYS A 194 5.09 -2.96 -2.53
CA CYS A 194 3.67 -3.18 -2.76
C CYS A 194 3.41 -3.71 -4.17
N HIS A 195 3.40 -2.85 -5.19
CA HIS A 195 2.97 -3.19 -6.54
C HIS A 195 4.06 -2.96 -7.61
N GLU A 196 5.34 -2.88 -7.22
CA GLU A 196 6.45 -2.90 -8.20
C GLU A 196 6.41 -4.16 -9.07
N SER A 197 6.01 -5.31 -8.51
CA SER A 197 5.74 -6.53 -9.27
C SER A 197 4.64 -6.37 -10.33
N SER A 198 3.54 -5.66 -10.00
CA SER A 198 2.51 -5.32 -10.99
C SER A 198 3.07 -4.44 -12.10
N GLY A 199 3.82 -3.40 -11.74
CA GLY A 199 4.42 -2.47 -12.71
C GLY A 199 5.38 -3.18 -13.66
N SER A 200 6.24 -4.04 -13.12
CA SER A 200 7.22 -4.83 -13.89
C SER A 200 6.54 -5.78 -14.88
N ALA A 201 5.55 -6.56 -14.41
CA ALA A 201 4.82 -7.50 -15.26
C ALA A 201 4.01 -6.80 -16.38
N LEU A 202 3.27 -5.75 -16.04
CA LEU A 202 2.39 -5.06 -16.98
C LEU A 202 3.16 -4.20 -18.00
N THR A 203 4.30 -3.63 -17.63
CA THR A 203 5.15 -2.89 -18.58
C THR A 203 5.68 -3.81 -19.67
N GLU A 204 6.13 -5.01 -19.31
CA GLU A 204 6.61 -5.99 -20.30
C GLU A 204 5.48 -6.56 -21.16
N THR A 205 4.34 -6.87 -20.56
CA THR A 205 3.27 -7.58 -21.25
C THR A 205 2.32 -6.67 -22.02
N LEU A 206 2.00 -5.49 -21.50
CA LEU A 206 1.05 -4.55 -22.10
C LEU A 206 1.67 -3.20 -22.47
N GLY A 207 2.90 -2.91 -22.02
CA GLY A 207 3.59 -1.63 -22.27
C GLY A 207 3.25 -0.54 -21.26
N VAL A 208 2.28 -0.77 -20.36
CA VAL A 208 1.83 0.22 -19.36
C VAL A 208 1.75 -0.44 -17.99
N GLY A 209 2.52 0.05 -17.01
CA GLY A 209 2.59 -0.47 -15.64
C GLY A 209 1.37 -0.18 -14.74
N LYS A 210 0.20 0.11 -15.32
CA LYS A 210 -1.02 0.58 -14.63
C LYS A 210 -2.21 -0.34 -14.93
N GLY A 211 -3.28 -0.20 -14.15
CA GLY A 211 -4.55 -0.88 -14.45
C GLY A 211 -5.16 -0.38 -15.76
N SER A 212 -5.84 -1.27 -16.47
CA SER A 212 -6.45 -1.00 -17.77
C SER A 212 -7.96 -0.81 -17.69
N VAL A 213 -8.53 -0.74 -16.48
CA VAL A 213 -9.98 -0.67 -16.24
C VAL A 213 -10.35 0.59 -15.48
N LEU A 214 -11.54 1.11 -15.79
CA LEU A 214 -12.22 2.16 -15.05
C LEU A 214 -13.29 1.58 -14.13
N LEU A 215 -13.85 2.41 -13.25
CA LEU A 215 -14.86 1.97 -12.28
C LEU A 215 -16.11 1.45 -12.99
N ASP A 216 -16.46 2.08 -14.12
CA ASP A 216 -17.59 1.66 -14.93
C ASP A 216 -17.35 0.36 -15.70
N ASP A 217 -16.11 -0.06 -15.90
CA ASP A 217 -15.82 -1.39 -16.45
C ASP A 217 -16.19 -2.47 -15.43
N LEU A 218 -15.95 -2.26 -14.14
CA LEU A 218 -16.40 -3.20 -13.11
C LEU A 218 -17.93 -3.37 -13.11
N HIS A 219 -18.68 -2.29 -13.35
CA HIS A 219 -20.13 -2.34 -13.43
C HIS A 219 -20.64 -3.10 -14.68
N GLN A 220 -19.82 -3.18 -15.73
CA GLN A 220 -20.15 -3.80 -17.01
C GLN A 220 -19.59 -5.22 -17.18
N ALA A 221 -18.75 -5.70 -16.25
CA ALA A 221 -18.15 -7.02 -16.34
C ALA A 221 -19.20 -8.15 -16.23
N ASP A 222 -18.99 -9.25 -16.97
CA ASP A 222 -19.77 -10.49 -16.81
C ASP A 222 -19.18 -11.34 -15.67
N LEU A 223 -17.85 -11.30 -15.53
CA LEU A 223 -17.10 -12.03 -14.52
C LEU A 223 -16.01 -11.14 -13.93
N ILE A 224 -15.97 -11.07 -12.60
CA ILE A 224 -14.90 -10.41 -11.85
C ILE A 224 -14.17 -11.47 -11.03
N ILE A 225 -12.87 -11.61 -11.24
CA ILE A 225 -12.00 -12.46 -10.42
C ILE A 225 -11.25 -11.56 -9.44
N VAL A 226 -11.47 -11.77 -8.14
CA VAL A 226 -10.79 -11.05 -7.05
C VAL A 226 -9.73 -11.97 -6.45
N ALA A 227 -8.46 -11.77 -6.82
CA ALA A 227 -7.33 -12.64 -6.46
C ALA A 227 -6.37 -11.97 -5.48
N GLY A 228 -6.03 -12.66 -4.37
CA GLY A 228 -5.04 -12.18 -3.40
C GLY A 228 -5.41 -10.83 -2.76
N GLN A 229 -6.71 -10.56 -2.59
CA GLN A 229 -7.24 -9.30 -2.07
C GLN A 229 -8.32 -9.54 -1.02
N ASN A 230 -8.38 -8.67 -0.01
CA ASN A 230 -9.48 -8.57 0.96
C ASN A 230 -10.17 -7.19 0.86
N PRO A 231 -11.16 -7.01 -0.03
CA PRO A 231 -11.86 -5.74 -0.19
C PRO A 231 -12.50 -5.23 1.11
N GLY A 232 -13.00 -6.12 1.98
CA GLY A 232 -13.72 -5.73 3.21
C GLY A 232 -12.90 -4.93 4.21
N THR A 233 -11.59 -5.21 4.28
CA THR A 233 -10.65 -4.46 5.14
C THR A 233 -9.84 -3.44 4.34
N ASN A 234 -9.40 -3.83 3.14
CA ASN A 234 -8.36 -3.11 2.41
C ASN A 234 -8.91 -2.02 1.50
N HIS A 235 -10.04 -2.27 0.86
CA HIS A 235 -10.65 -1.41 -0.14
C HIS A 235 -12.19 -1.43 0.00
N PRO A 236 -12.78 -1.06 1.16
CA PRO A 236 -14.20 -1.39 1.40
C PRO A 236 -15.18 -0.70 0.44
N ARG A 237 -14.76 0.37 -0.24
CA ARG A 237 -15.55 1.02 -1.30
C ARG A 237 -15.69 0.15 -2.56
N MET A 238 -14.78 -0.79 -2.79
CA MET A 238 -14.92 -1.81 -3.84
C MET A 238 -16.15 -2.70 -3.62
N LEU A 239 -16.57 -2.93 -2.36
CA LEU A 239 -17.76 -3.73 -2.08
C LEU A 239 -19.03 -3.14 -2.72
N SER A 240 -19.13 -1.80 -2.78
CA SER A 240 -20.22 -1.12 -3.48
C SER A 240 -20.15 -1.31 -5.01
N ALA A 241 -18.94 -1.38 -5.58
CA ALA A 241 -18.76 -1.65 -7.00
C ALA A 241 -19.13 -3.10 -7.34
N LEU A 242 -18.70 -4.06 -6.51
CA LEU A 242 -19.05 -5.47 -6.64
C LEU A 242 -20.57 -5.69 -6.47
N GLU A 243 -21.21 -5.03 -5.49
CA GLU A 243 -22.67 -5.08 -5.33
C GLU A 243 -23.40 -4.57 -6.58
N LYS A 244 -22.94 -3.47 -7.18
CA LYS A 244 -23.51 -2.96 -8.43
C LYS A 244 -23.32 -3.92 -9.59
N ALA A 245 -22.12 -4.50 -9.73
CA ALA A 245 -21.85 -5.51 -10.75
C ALA A 245 -22.75 -6.74 -10.58
N LYS A 246 -22.92 -7.23 -9.34
CA LYS A 246 -23.87 -8.32 -9.01
C LYS A 246 -25.30 -7.97 -9.40
N ALA A 247 -25.74 -6.74 -9.10
CA ALA A 247 -27.07 -6.27 -9.48
C ALA A 247 -27.25 -6.17 -11.01
N ALA A 248 -26.16 -5.94 -11.75
CA ALA A 248 -26.12 -5.97 -13.22
C ALA A 248 -25.97 -7.39 -13.81
N GLY A 249 -25.90 -8.43 -12.98
CA GLY A 249 -25.84 -9.83 -13.41
C GLY A 249 -24.44 -10.45 -13.43
N ALA A 250 -23.41 -9.72 -12.99
CA ALA A 250 -22.05 -10.24 -12.94
C ALA A 250 -21.91 -11.44 -11.99
N ARG A 251 -20.98 -12.33 -12.32
CA ARG A 251 -20.44 -13.35 -11.42
C ARG A 251 -19.16 -12.84 -10.77
N VAL A 252 -18.91 -13.22 -9.52
CA VAL A 252 -17.68 -12.90 -8.79
C VAL A 252 -17.02 -14.19 -8.31
N VAL A 253 -15.77 -14.38 -8.69
CA VAL A 253 -14.89 -15.43 -8.18
C VAL A 253 -13.91 -14.80 -7.21
N SER A 254 -13.74 -15.39 -6.04
CA SER A 254 -12.74 -14.95 -5.06
C SER A 254 -11.66 -16.02 -4.90
N VAL A 255 -10.40 -15.64 -5.11
CA VAL A 255 -9.23 -16.51 -4.96
C VAL A 255 -8.39 -15.98 -3.80
N ASN A 256 -8.46 -16.64 -2.66
CA ASN A 256 -7.81 -16.16 -1.43
C ASN A 256 -7.60 -17.33 -0.45
N PRO A 257 -6.47 -17.42 0.27
CA PRO A 257 -6.31 -18.42 1.33
C PRO A 257 -7.35 -18.30 2.46
N LEU A 258 -7.81 -17.08 2.77
CA LEU A 258 -8.70 -16.82 3.90
C LEU A 258 -10.13 -16.51 3.42
N PRO A 259 -11.16 -17.12 4.02
CA PRO A 259 -12.55 -16.74 3.78
C PRO A 259 -12.86 -15.44 4.52
N GLU A 260 -12.66 -14.32 3.84
CA GLU A 260 -12.81 -12.98 4.42
C GLU A 260 -14.27 -12.50 4.38
N ALA A 261 -14.73 -11.85 5.45
CA ALA A 261 -16.12 -11.36 5.59
C ALA A 261 -16.59 -10.51 4.40
N GLY A 262 -15.69 -9.70 3.83
CA GLY A 262 -15.97 -8.84 2.69
C GLY A 262 -15.99 -9.53 1.33
N LEU A 263 -15.58 -10.80 1.25
CA LEU A 263 -15.75 -11.63 0.05
C LEU A 263 -17.10 -12.34 0.07
N GLU A 264 -17.62 -12.67 1.26
CA GLU A 264 -18.90 -13.38 1.42
C GLU A 264 -20.11 -12.46 1.20
N ARG A 265 -20.31 -11.47 2.08
CA ARG A 265 -21.48 -10.59 2.05
C ARG A 265 -21.16 -9.14 2.37
N PHE A 266 -21.88 -8.23 1.71
CA PHE A 266 -21.81 -6.80 1.98
C PHE A 266 -23.13 -6.26 2.53
N LYS A 267 -23.09 -5.63 3.71
CA LYS A 267 -24.20 -4.88 4.28
C LYS A 267 -24.03 -3.40 3.98
N ASN A 268 -24.49 -2.97 2.81
CA ASN A 268 -24.31 -1.59 2.35
C ASN A 268 -25.06 -0.59 3.25
N PRO A 269 -24.37 0.26 4.05
CA PRO A 269 -25.06 1.22 4.91
C PRO A 269 -25.65 2.40 4.13
N GLN A 270 -25.33 2.54 2.83
CA GLN A 270 -25.81 3.64 1.98
C GLN A 270 -27.16 3.32 1.31
N THR A 271 -27.71 2.11 1.46
CA THR A 271 -29.00 1.73 0.84
C THR A 271 -29.97 1.14 1.87
N PRO A 272 -31.30 1.41 1.75
CA PRO A 272 -32.30 0.80 2.63
C PRO A 272 -32.27 -0.74 2.60
N ARG A 273 -32.01 -1.33 1.43
CA ARG A 273 -31.89 -2.78 1.25
C ARG A 273 -30.66 -3.36 1.95
N GLY A 274 -29.53 -2.65 1.96
CA GLY A 274 -28.33 -3.07 2.67
C GLY A 274 -28.44 -2.95 4.20
N LEU A 275 -29.44 -2.23 4.70
CA LEU A 275 -29.81 -2.16 6.12
C LEU A 275 -30.85 -3.23 6.54
N ALA A 276 -31.54 -3.87 5.58
CA ALA A 276 -32.43 -5.00 5.82
C ALA A 276 -31.67 -6.31 6.08
N ALA A 277 -32.34 -7.33 6.63
CA ALA A 277 -31.70 -8.58 7.04
C ALA A 277 -31.14 -9.37 5.84
N GLY A 278 -29.81 -9.49 5.76
CA GLY A 278 -29.11 -10.46 4.89
C GLY A 278 -27.87 -9.92 4.16
N GLY A 279 -27.86 -8.64 3.77
CA GLY A 279 -26.83 -8.08 2.90
C GLY A 279 -26.79 -8.72 1.50
N THR A 280 -25.94 -8.20 0.62
CA THR A 280 -25.75 -8.74 -0.73
C THR A 280 -24.68 -9.84 -0.71
N PRO A 281 -24.97 -11.10 -1.10
CA PRO A 281 -23.94 -12.10 -1.33
C PRO A 281 -23.09 -11.70 -2.53
N LEU A 282 -21.77 -11.67 -2.35
CA LEU A 282 -20.85 -11.19 -3.37
C LEU A 282 -20.26 -12.36 -4.17
N THR A 283 -19.56 -13.28 -3.52
CA THR A 283 -18.85 -14.37 -4.19
C THR A 283 -19.79 -15.49 -4.65
N ASP A 284 -19.70 -15.88 -5.92
CA ASP A 284 -20.38 -17.06 -6.49
C ASP A 284 -19.51 -18.32 -6.39
N LEU A 285 -18.18 -18.19 -6.46
CA LEU A 285 -17.21 -19.26 -6.28
C LEU A 285 -16.02 -18.77 -5.47
N PHE A 286 -15.81 -19.37 -4.30
CA PHE A 286 -14.63 -19.15 -3.48
C PHE A 286 -13.62 -20.27 -3.72
N LEU A 287 -12.41 -19.91 -4.12
CA LEU A 287 -11.27 -20.80 -4.30
C LEU A 287 -10.28 -20.55 -3.18
N GLN A 288 -10.26 -21.48 -2.22
CA GLN A 288 -9.36 -21.40 -1.06
C GLN A 288 -7.95 -21.85 -1.45
N ILE A 289 -7.23 -20.96 -2.12
CA ILE A 289 -5.90 -21.26 -2.66
C ILE A 289 -4.84 -21.37 -1.56
N ARG A 290 -3.92 -22.30 -1.70
CA ARG A 290 -2.67 -22.35 -0.92
C ARG A 290 -1.80 -21.14 -1.27
N ILE A 291 -1.11 -20.59 -0.27
CA ILE A 291 -0.24 -19.41 -0.42
C ILE A 291 0.78 -19.64 -1.55
N GLY A 292 0.79 -18.74 -2.54
CA GLY A 292 1.72 -18.77 -3.67
C GLY A 292 1.33 -19.73 -4.81
N GLY A 293 0.14 -20.34 -4.76
CA GLY A 293 -0.38 -21.25 -5.79
C GLY A 293 -1.01 -20.56 -7.00
N ASP A 294 -1.14 -19.24 -7.01
CA ASP A 294 -1.91 -18.48 -8.01
C ASP A 294 -1.39 -18.67 -9.44
N GLN A 295 -0.07 -18.74 -9.65
CA GLN A 295 0.51 -18.98 -10.98
C GLN A 295 0.04 -20.33 -11.53
N ALA A 296 0.05 -21.38 -10.71
CA ALA A 296 -0.40 -22.72 -11.10
C ALA A 296 -1.90 -22.75 -11.43
N LEU A 297 -2.73 -22.01 -10.68
CA LEU A 297 -4.15 -21.89 -10.96
C LEU A 297 -4.41 -21.26 -12.33
N PHE A 298 -3.80 -20.11 -12.62
CA PHE A 298 -3.99 -19.44 -13.91
C PHE A 298 -3.35 -20.23 -15.06
N ARG A 299 -2.23 -20.91 -14.83
CA ARG A 299 -1.63 -21.83 -15.82
C ARG A 299 -2.56 -22.99 -16.16
N ALA A 300 -3.17 -23.62 -15.16
CA ALA A 300 -4.14 -24.70 -15.38
C ALA A 300 -5.39 -24.21 -16.12
N LEU A 301 -5.89 -23.02 -15.76
CA LEU A 301 -7.01 -22.39 -16.46
C LEU A 301 -6.67 -22.08 -17.92
N ASN A 302 -5.47 -21.56 -18.18
CA ASN A 302 -4.96 -21.30 -19.52
C ASN A 302 -4.85 -22.58 -20.35
N ARG A 303 -4.31 -23.65 -19.76
CA ARG A 303 -4.28 -24.97 -20.38
C ARG A 303 -5.68 -25.43 -20.80
N LEU A 304 -6.65 -25.37 -19.88
CA LEU A 304 -8.03 -25.77 -20.16
C LEU A 304 -8.69 -24.94 -21.26
N LEU A 305 -8.41 -23.63 -21.31
CA LEU A 305 -8.88 -22.76 -22.40
C LEU A 305 -8.27 -23.15 -23.75
N LEU A 306 -6.99 -23.51 -23.80
CA LEU A 306 -6.33 -23.99 -25.02
C LEU A 306 -6.87 -25.34 -25.50
N GLU A 307 -7.39 -26.16 -24.59
CA GLU A 307 -7.99 -27.47 -24.88
C GLU A 307 -9.49 -27.38 -25.23
N THR A 308 -10.13 -26.21 -25.03
CA THR A 308 -11.57 -26.02 -25.27
C THR A 308 -11.82 -25.33 -26.61
N ASP A 309 -12.51 -26.03 -27.51
CA ASP A 309 -12.89 -25.48 -28.82
C ASP A 309 -13.73 -24.20 -28.69
N GLY A 310 -13.37 -23.17 -29.47
CA GLY A 310 -14.07 -21.88 -29.48
C GLY A 310 -13.86 -21.03 -28.23
N ALA A 311 -12.98 -21.44 -27.31
CA ALA A 311 -12.72 -20.66 -26.10
C ALA A 311 -11.78 -19.47 -26.31
N LEU A 312 -11.02 -19.42 -27.41
CA LEU A 312 -10.00 -18.38 -27.66
C LEU A 312 -10.51 -17.25 -28.56
N ASP A 313 -10.05 -16.03 -28.33
CA ASP A 313 -10.23 -14.90 -29.26
C ASP A 313 -9.09 -14.92 -30.30
N THR A 314 -9.19 -15.82 -31.28
CA THR A 314 -8.12 -16.06 -32.26
C THR A 314 -7.79 -14.84 -33.11
N ALA A 315 -8.78 -13.99 -33.40
CA ALA A 315 -8.58 -12.74 -34.12
C ALA A 315 -7.74 -11.76 -33.29
N PHE A 316 -8.10 -11.56 -32.01
CA PHE A 316 -7.31 -10.73 -31.11
C PHE A 316 -5.87 -11.26 -30.96
N ILE A 317 -5.70 -12.58 -30.79
CA ILE A 317 -4.38 -13.20 -30.66
C ILE A 317 -3.53 -12.91 -31.90
N ALA A 318 -4.05 -13.16 -33.10
CA ALA A 318 -3.32 -12.95 -34.35
C ALA A 318 -2.93 -11.47 -34.57
N GLU A 319 -3.87 -10.55 -34.31
CA GLU A 319 -3.69 -9.14 -34.58
C GLU A 319 -2.81 -8.46 -33.53
N HIS A 320 -3.12 -8.65 -32.25
CA HIS A 320 -2.62 -7.80 -31.16
C HIS A 320 -1.55 -8.44 -30.28
N THR A 321 -1.21 -9.73 -30.47
CA THR A 321 -0.31 -10.43 -29.56
C THR A 321 0.98 -10.95 -30.21
N HIS A 322 1.98 -11.21 -29.38
CA HIS A 322 3.25 -11.84 -29.71
C HIS A 322 3.56 -12.97 -28.70
N GLY A 323 4.32 -14.00 -29.11
CA GLY A 323 4.75 -15.08 -28.21
C GLY A 323 3.73 -16.18 -27.92
N PHE A 324 2.59 -16.21 -28.62
CA PHE A 324 1.49 -17.15 -28.34
C PHE A 324 1.90 -18.63 -28.43
N GLU A 325 2.62 -19.04 -29.48
CA GLU A 325 2.94 -20.47 -29.69
C GLU A 325 3.82 -21.06 -28.60
N GLU A 326 4.84 -20.31 -28.15
CA GLU A 326 5.72 -20.72 -27.06
C GLU A 326 4.96 -20.86 -25.73
N PHE A 327 4.12 -19.86 -25.43
CA PHE A 327 3.24 -19.92 -24.28
C PHE A 327 2.27 -21.10 -24.35
N ALA A 328 1.60 -21.30 -25.49
CA ALA A 328 0.60 -22.34 -25.65
C ALA A 328 1.19 -23.75 -25.50
N LYS A 329 2.41 -23.97 -26.02
CA LYS A 329 3.16 -25.21 -25.78
C LYS A 329 3.41 -25.41 -24.28
N THR A 330 3.99 -24.41 -23.63
CA THR A 330 4.34 -24.47 -22.19
C THR A 330 3.09 -24.65 -21.31
N ALA A 331 1.95 -24.08 -21.71
CA ALA A 331 0.69 -24.25 -21.00
C ALA A 331 0.12 -25.66 -21.15
N ARG A 332 0.22 -26.28 -22.33
CA ARG A 332 -0.24 -27.68 -22.55
C ARG A 332 0.61 -28.69 -21.78
N ASP A 333 1.89 -28.41 -21.59
CA ASP A 333 2.85 -29.28 -20.88
C ASP A 333 2.69 -29.22 -19.34
N THR A 334 1.69 -28.49 -18.82
CA THR A 334 1.46 -28.34 -17.37
C THR A 334 1.13 -29.68 -16.71
N ASP A 335 1.84 -30.07 -15.65
CA ASP A 335 1.51 -31.25 -14.84
C ASP A 335 0.33 -30.98 -13.88
N TRP A 336 -0.69 -31.84 -13.92
CA TRP A 336 -1.87 -31.72 -13.07
C TRP A 336 -1.57 -32.04 -11.60
N ASP A 337 -0.69 -32.99 -11.31
CA ASP A 337 -0.36 -33.34 -9.92
C ASP A 337 0.36 -32.17 -9.26
N GLU A 338 1.27 -31.52 -10.01
CA GLU A 338 1.92 -30.29 -9.59
C GLU A 338 0.92 -29.14 -9.37
N VAL A 339 -0.04 -28.95 -10.27
CA VAL A 339 -1.09 -27.92 -10.11
C VAL A 339 -1.91 -28.14 -8.85
N LEU A 340 -2.40 -29.35 -8.60
CA LEU A 340 -3.25 -29.65 -7.45
C LEU A 340 -2.45 -29.48 -6.14
N HIS A 341 -1.17 -29.86 -6.13
CA HIS A 341 -0.29 -29.64 -4.98
C HIS A 341 0.04 -28.16 -4.74
N ALA A 342 0.35 -27.40 -5.80
CA ALA A 342 0.67 -25.99 -5.70
C ALA A 342 -0.53 -25.15 -5.23
N THR A 343 -1.70 -25.43 -5.79
CA THR A 343 -2.93 -24.67 -5.51
C THR A 343 -3.63 -25.11 -4.23
N GLY A 344 -3.49 -26.38 -3.82
CA GLY A 344 -4.30 -26.98 -2.76
C GLY A 344 -5.79 -27.12 -3.10
N LEU A 345 -6.16 -26.89 -4.37
CA LEU A 345 -7.54 -27.00 -4.85
C LEU A 345 -7.79 -28.39 -5.44
N ASP A 346 -9.06 -28.80 -5.45
CA ASP A 346 -9.48 -29.98 -6.19
C ASP A 346 -9.78 -29.66 -7.66
N ARG A 347 -9.71 -30.68 -8.52
CA ARG A 347 -10.02 -30.54 -9.94
C ARG A 347 -11.44 -29.99 -10.20
N PRO A 348 -12.50 -30.45 -9.50
CA PRO A 348 -13.84 -29.89 -9.66
C PRO A 348 -13.96 -28.39 -9.40
N ALA A 349 -13.19 -27.82 -8.47
CA ALA A 349 -13.18 -26.38 -8.22
C ALA A 349 -12.60 -25.61 -9.41
N ILE A 350 -11.53 -26.11 -10.02
CA ILE A 350 -10.91 -25.54 -11.23
C ILE A 350 -11.87 -25.66 -12.41
N ASP A 351 -12.55 -26.79 -12.58
CA ASP A 351 -13.53 -26.98 -13.66
C ASP A 351 -14.75 -26.04 -13.50
N ARG A 352 -15.21 -25.79 -12.26
CA ARG A 352 -16.25 -24.77 -11.99
C ARG A 352 -15.79 -23.36 -12.38
N LEU A 353 -14.52 -23.02 -12.12
CA LEU A 353 -13.95 -21.75 -12.56
C LEU A 353 -13.95 -21.66 -14.09
N LEU A 354 -13.49 -22.70 -14.78
CA LEU A 354 -13.52 -22.77 -16.24
C LEU A 354 -14.94 -22.54 -16.77
N ALA A 355 -15.95 -23.22 -16.21
CA ALA A 355 -17.34 -23.06 -16.64
C ALA A 355 -17.83 -21.60 -16.53
N MET A 356 -17.49 -20.89 -15.45
CA MET A 356 -17.82 -19.47 -15.30
C MET A 356 -17.08 -18.60 -16.32
N VAL A 357 -15.81 -18.90 -16.59
CA VAL A 357 -15.00 -18.19 -17.58
C VAL A 357 -15.55 -18.38 -18.99
N LEU A 358 -15.91 -19.60 -19.37
CA LEU A 358 -16.48 -19.90 -20.69
C LEU A 358 -17.83 -19.18 -20.90
N GLY A 359 -18.62 -19.02 -19.84
CA GLY A 359 -19.88 -18.27 -19.85
C GLY A 359 -19.73 -16.74 -19.89
N ALA A 360 -18.52 -16.19 -19.74
CA ALA A 360 -18.28 -14.76 -19.66
C ALA A 360 -17.55 -14.21 -20.90
N ARG A 361 -17.96 -13.04 -21.40
CA ARG A 361 -17.32 -12.33 -22.51
C ARG A 361 -16.47 -11.14 -22.06
N ARG A 362 -16.81 -10.54 -20.92
CA ARG A 362 -16.16 -9.38 -20.32
C ARG A 362 -15.63 -9.76 -18.96
N ILE A 363 -14.31 -9.98 -18.87
CA ILE A 363 -13.66 -10.48 -17.66
C ILE A 363 -12.69 -9.43 -17.12
N VAL A 364 -12.86 -9.08 -15.84
CA VAL A 364 -11.90 -8.27 -15.09
C VAL A 364 -11.20 -9.12 -14.05
N VAL A 365 -9.88 -9.04 -13.98
CA VAL A 365 -9.10 -9.63 -12.87
C VAL A 365 -8.60 -8.50 -11.97
N CYS A 366 -9.12 -8.48 -10.75
CA CYS A 366 -8.70 -7.60 -9.66
C CYS A 366 -7.68 -8.33 -8.79
N TRP A 367 -6.55 -7.68 -8.49
CA TRP A 367 -5.58 -8.26 -7.55
C TRP A 367 -4.88 -7.25 -6.65
N ALA A 368 -4.31 -7.76 -5.57
CA ALA A 368 -3.50 -6.97 -4.64
C ALA A 368 -2.30 -7.80 -4.11
N MET A 369 -1.99 -7.64 -2.83
CA MET A 369 -0.71 -8.10 -2.24
C MET A 369 -0.54 -9.60 -2.21
N GLY A 370 -1.62 -10.38 -2.23
CA GLY A 370 -1.52 -11.84 -2.31
C GLY A 370 -0.93 -12.35 -3.61
N LEU A 371 -0.76 -11.51 -4.63
CA LEU A 371 -0.02 -11.86 -5.86
C LEU A 371 1.35 -11.15 -5.94
N THR A 372 1.47 -9.94 -5.40
CA THR A 372 2.64 -9.09 -5.66
C THR A 372 3.81 -9.29 -4.71
N GLN A 373 3.58 -9.88 -3.53
CA GLN A 373 4.57 -10.04 -2.44
C GLN A 373 5.04 -11.49 -2.28
N HIS A 374 5.44 -12.10 -3.41
CA HIS A 374 6.02 -13.44 -3.51
C HIS A 374 7.31 -13.38 -4.33
N LYS A 375 8.19 -14.37 -4.15
CA LYS A 375 9.42 -14.49 -4.94
C LYS A 375 9.13 -14.55 -6.46
N HIS A 376 8.09 -15.30 -6.84
CA HIS A 376 7.62 -15.51 -8.22
C HIS A 376 6.43 -14.58 -8.61
N ALA A 377 6.31 -13.42 -7.97
CA ALA A 377 5.17 -12.51 -8.18
C ALA A 377 5.02 -12.00 -9.62
N VAL A 378 6.13 -11.66 -10.28
CA VAL A 378 6.10 -11.14 -11.66
C VAL A 378 5.64 -12.23 -12.66
N PRO A 379 6.20 -13.46 -12.67
CA PRO A 379 5.65 -14.58 -13.43
C PRO A 379 4.16 -14.84 -13.17
N THR A 380 3.73 -14.80 -11.91
CA THR A 380 2.31 -14.97 -11.53
C THR A 380 1.41 -13.96 -12.23
N ILE A 381 1.77 -12.67 -12.21
CA ILE A 381 0.95 -11.61 -12.83
C ILE A 381 0.98 -11.71 -14.35
N ARG A 382 2.11 -12.08 -14.95
CA ARG A 382 2.18 -12.34 -16.40
C ARG A 382 1.25 -13.49 -16.81
N GLU A 383 1.12 -14.53 -15.99
CA GLU A 383 0.18 -15.64 -16.24
C GLU A 383 -1.29 -15.19 -16.21
N VAL A 384 -1.64 -14.24 -15.32
CA VAL A 384 -2.95 -13.57 -15.31
C VAL A 384 -3.18 -12.76 -16.59
N VAL A 385 -2.14 -12.09 -17.10
CA VAL A 385 -2.22 -11.37 -18.37
C VAL A 385 -2.41 -12.34 -19.54
N ASN A 386 -1.65 -13.44 -19.60
CA ASN A 386 -1.84 -14.50 -20.60
C ASN A 386 -3.31 -14.95 -20.66
N PHE A 387 -3.93 -15.20 -19.51
CA PHE A 387 -5.35 -15.55 -19.39
C PHE A 387 -6.28 -14.53 -20.04
N LEU A 388 -6.07 -13.24 -19.78
CA LEU A 388 -6.87 -12.18 -20.37
C LEU A 388 -6.63 -12.05 -21.88
N LEU A 389 -5.39 -12.22 -22.34
CA LEU A 389 -5.02 -12.16 -23.77
C LEU A 389 -5.64 -13.30 -24.58
N LEU A 390 -5.68 -14.53 -24.03
CA LEU A 390 -6.34 -15.69 -24.67
C LEU A 390 -7.80 -15.40 -25.06
N ARG A 391 -8.46 -14.53 -24.31
CA ARG A 391 -9.89 -14.20 -24.45
C ARG A 391 -10.14 -12.80 -25.03
N GLY A 392 -9.10 -12.06 -25.44
CA GLY A 392 -9.25 -10.69 -25.93
C GLY A 392 -9.84 -9.72 -24.89
N ASN A 393 -9.63 -10.00 -23.60
CA ASN A 393 -10.14 -9.21 -22.47
C ASN A 393 -9.22 -8.02 -22.12
N VAL A 394 -8.65 -7.36 -23.13
CA VAL A 394 -7.89 -6.11 -22.99
C VAL A 394 -8.37 -5.14 -24.08
N GLY A 395 -8.55 -3.86 -23.71
CA GLY A 395 -9.12 -2.86 -24.61
C GLY A 395 -10.55 -3.19 -25.03
N ARG A 396 -11.36 -3.66 -24.07
CA ARG A 396 -12.80 -3.95 -24.23
C ARG A 396 -13.53 -3.41 -23.00
N PRO A 397 -14.62 -2.65 -23.14
CA PRO A 397 -15.42 -2.21 -22.00
C PRO A 397 -15.89 -3.40 -21.14
N GLY A 398 -15.71 -3.27 -19.83
CA GLY A 398 -16.00 -4.34 -18.87
C GLY A 398 -14.93 -5.42 -18.75
N ALA A 399 -13.74 -5.24 -19.32
CA ALA A 399 -12.67 -6.24 -19.28
C ALA A 399 -11.28 -5.62 -19.10
N GLY A 400 -10.39 -6.34 -18.41
CA GLY A 400 -8.99 -5.93 -18.28
C GLY A 400 -8.34 -6.26 -16.95
N VAL A 401 -7.18 -5.65 -16.75
CA VAL A 401 -6.36 -5.79 -15.55
C VAL A 401 -6.68 -4.71 -14.53
N CYS A 402 -6.91 -5.11 -13.28
CA CYS A 402 -7.25 -4.22 -12.16
C CYS A 402 -6.32 -4.46 -10.95
N PRO A 403 -5.04 -4.04 -11.01
CA PRO A 403 -4.18 -3.99 -9.82
C PRO A 403 -4.73 -2.95 -8.84
N VAL A 404 -5.33 -3.39 -7.73
CA VAL A 404 -5.97 -2.51 -6.77
C VAL A 404 -4.95 -1.92 -5.81
N ARG A 405 -4.48 -0.70 -6.11
CA ARG A 405 -3.41 -0.02 -5.36
C ARG A 405 -3.87 0.38 -3.95
N GLY A 406 -2.94 0.36 -3.00
CA GLY A 406 -3.22 0.62 -1.59
C GLY A 406 -3.34 2.10 -1.24
N HIS A 407 -2.21 2.83 -1.30
CA HIS A 407 -2.12 4.22 -0.86
C HIS A 407 -2.75 5.19 -1.87
N SER A 408 -3.39 6.23 -1.35
CA SER A 408 -4.19 7.22 -2.10
C SER A 408 -3.55 7.83 -3.34
N ASN A 409 -2.22 7.98 -3.40
CA ASN A 409 -1.52 8.62 -4.50
C ASN A 409 -0.25 7.88 -4.96
N VAL A 410 -0.07 6.61 -4.59
CA VAL A 410 1.14 5.85 -5.01
C VAL A 410 1.29 5.78 -6.53
N GLN A 411 0.16 5.81 -7.26
CA GLN A 411 0.18 5.84 -8.71
C GLN A 411 0.68 7.19 -9.23
N GLY A 412 0.21 8.28 -8.61
CA GLY A 412 0.62 9.65 -8.93
C GLY A 412 2.09 9.90 -8.64
N ASP A 413 2.61 9.41 -7.51
CA ASP A 413 4.05 9.52 -7.18
C ASP A 413 4.93 8.97 -8.32
N ARG A 414 4.59 7.77 -8.82
CA ARG A 414 5.32 7.15 -9.96
C ARG A 414 5.15 7.95 -11.25
N THR A 415 3.94 8.44 -11.53
CA THR A 415 3.67 9.30 -12.69
C THR A 415 4.49 10.59 -12.65
N MET A 416 4.70 11.15 -11.45
CA MET A 416 5.45 12.38 -11.24
C MET A 416 6.97 12.17 -11.17
N GLY A 417 7.45 10.95 -11.39
CA GLY A 417 8.88 10.64 -11.52
C GLY A 417 9.57 10.18 -10.24
N ILE A 418 8.83 9.85 -9.17
CA ILE A 418 9.39 9.13 -8.01
C ILE A 418 9.69 7.71 -8.44
N PHE A 419 10.91 7.47 -8.92
CA PHE A 419 11.35 6.15 -9.37
C PHE A 419 12.87 6.10 -9.41
N GLU A 420 13.44 5.00 -8.92
CA GLU A 420 14.88 4.80 -8.92
C GLU A 420 15.45 4.39 -10.29
N ARG A 421 14.59 3.99 -11.24
CA ARG A 421 14.96 3.59 -12.61
C ARG A 421 14.17 4.39 -13.68
N PRO A 422 14.25 5.73 -13.67
CA PRO A 422 13.47 6.56 -14.58
C PRO A 422 13.78 6.25 -16.05
N ALA A 423 12.77 6.33 -16.92
CA ALA A 423 12.97 6.16 -18.35
C ALA A 423 13.83 7.30 -18.93
N PRO A 424 14.74 7.02 -19.89
CA PRO A 424 15.57 8.05 -20.51
C PRO A 424 14.78 9.25 -21.04
N ALA A 425 13.64 9.01 -21.71
CA ALA A 425 12.79 10.07 -22.25
C ALA A 425 12.22 11.03 -21.19
N PHE A 426 11.95 10.54 -19.97
CA PHE A 426 11.50 11.40 -18.87
C PHE A 426 12.65 12.31 -18.38
N LEU A 427 13.86 11.78 -18.30
CA LEU A 427 15.05 12.55 -17.94
C LEU A 427 15.39 13.59 -19.02
N ASP A 428 15.24 13.25 -20.30
CA ASP A 428 15.43 14.19 -21.41
C ASP A 428 14.42 15.35 -21.35
N ALA A 429 13.16 15.05 -21.04
CA ALA A 429 12.12 16.08 -20.87
C ALA A 429 12.39 16.99 -19.67
N LEU A 430 12.92 16.45 -18.56
CA LEU A 430 13.35 17.26 -17.41
C LEU A 430 14.52 18.18 -17.78
N GLU A 431 15.53 17.65 -18.47
CA GLU A 431 16.70 18.41 -18.92
C GLU A 431 16.27 19.56 -19.84
N GLN A 432 15.38 19.27 -20.79
CA GLN A 432 14.85 20.27 -21.70
C GLN A 432 14.05 21.37 -20.98
N GLU A 433 13.22 21.01 -20.00
CA GLU A 433 12.36 21.98 -19.30
C GLU A 433 13.14 22.85 -18.30
N PHE A 434 14.12 22.28 -17.59
CA PHE A 434 14.77 22.93 -16.46
C PHE A 434 16.22 23.32 -16.71
N GLY A 435 16.88 22.81 -17.75
CA GLY A 435 18.22 23.24 -18.14
C GLY A 435 19.36 22.71 -17.25
N PHE A 436 19.12 21.66 -16.46
CA PHE A 436 20.17 20.90 -15.77
C PHE A 436 20.20 19.46 -16.31
N ALA A 437 21.35 18.78 -16.24
CA ALA A 437 21.49 17.39 -16.67
C ALA A 437 21.14 16.41 -15.53
N PRO A 438 20.01 15.68 -15.58
CA PRO A 438 19.65 14.72 -14.55
C PRO A 438 20.58 13.49 -14.58
N PRO A 439 20.86 12.85 -13.42
CA PRO A 439 21.64 11.62 -13.37
C PRO A 439 20.98 10.53 -14.23
N ARG A 440 21.79 9.79 -14.99
CA ARG A 440 21.33 8.74 -15.90
C ARG A 440 21.46 7.32 -15.33
N HIS A 441 22.26 7.14 -14.27
CA HIS A 441 22.37 5.85 -13.57
C HIS A 441 21.15 5.59 -12.69
N HIS A 442 20.84 4.33 -12.43
CA HIS A 442 19.77 3.94 -11.53
C HIS A 442 20.16 4.16 -10.06
N GLY A 443 19.18 4.49 -9.22
CA GLY A 443 19.34 4.60 -7.77
C GLY A 443 18.85 3.37 -7.00
N TYR A 444 18.64 3.58 -5.69
CA TYR A 444 18.19 2.53 -4.77
C TYR A 444 16.67 2.42 -4.65
N ASP A 445 16.16 1.18 -4.75
CA ASP A 445 14.83 0.81 -4.25
C ASP A 445 14.87 0.66 -2.72
N VAL A 446 13.71 0.43 -2.08
CA VAL A 446 13.62 0.29 -0.61
C VAL A 446 14.62 -0.73 -0.02
N VAL A 447 14.74 -1.92 -0.60
CA VAL A 447 15.61 -2.97 -0.07
C VAL A 447 17.08 -2.59 -0.26
N ARG A 448 17.43 -2.05 -1.43
CA ARG A 448 18.78 -1.55 -1.70
C ARG A 448 19.14 -0.35 -0.82
N ALA A 449 18.18 0.52 -0.50
CA ALA A 449 18.40 1.64 0.40
C ALA A 449 18.71 1.18 1.83
N ILE A 450 18.02 0.14 2.32
CA ILE A 450 18.33 -0.48 3.63
C ILE A 450 19.73 -1.07 3.62
N ARG A 451 20.12 -1.78 2.55
CA ARG A 451 21.49 -2.30 2.40
C ARG A 451 22.54 -1.18 2.37
N ALA A 452 22.32 -0.14 1.58
CA ALA A 452 23.22 1.00 1.49
C ALA A 452 23.41 1.71 2.84
N LEU A 453 22.34 1.86 3.64
CA LEU A 453 22.43 2.41 5.00
C LEU A 453 23.16 1.45 5.97
N ARG A 454 22.87 0.15 5.90
CA ARG A 454 23.54 -0.89 6.70
C ARG A 454 25.06 -0.89 6.44
N ASP A 455 25.44 -0.79 5.17
CA ASP A 455 26.81 -0.94 4.68
C ASP A 455 27.59 0.39 4.68
N GLY A 456 26.92 1.51 5.03
CA GLY A 456 27.53 2.84 5.15
C GLY A 456 27.73 3.57 3.82
N GLU A 457 27.18 3.04 2.73
CA GLU A 457 27.16 3.65 1.40
C GLU A 457 26.21 4.86 1.35
N ALA A 458 25.05 4.73 2.01
CA ALA A 458 24.14 5.83 2.27
C ALA A 458 24.32 6.38 3.69
N LYS A 459 24.26 7.70 3.83
CA LYS A 459 24.52 8.43 5.08
C LYS A 459 23.38 9.36 5.48
N VAL A 460 22.59 9.83 4.54
CA VAL A 460 21.42 10.68 4.81
C VAL A 460 20.16 9.97 4.32
N PHE A 461 19.16 9.88 5.18
CA PHE A 461 17.84 9.38 4.81
C PHE A 461 16.81 10.47 5.02
N PHE A 462 16.18 10.93 3.94
CA PHE A 462 15.09 11.88 3.98
C PHE A 462 13.81 11.17 3.54
N ALA A 463 12.77 11.20 4.35
CA ALA A 463 11.46 10.64 4.01
C ALA A 463 10.39 11.72 3.88
N MET A 464 9.77 11.79 2.71
CA MET A 464 8.51 12.47 2.47
C MET A 464 7.34 11.56 2.90
N GLY A 465 6.96 11.68 4.17
CA GLY A 465 5.93 10.85 4.78
C GLY A 465 6.35 9.41 5.06
N GLY A 466 5.38 8.61 5.50
CA GLY A 466 5.54 7.18 5.76
C GLY A 466 6.12 6.83 7.14
N ASN A 467 6.10 5.53 7.42
CA ASN A 467 6.67 4.92 8.62
C ASN A 467 7.63 3.82 8.16
N PHE A 468 8.70 4.25 7.47
CA PHE A 468 9.62 3.39 6.73
C PHE A 468 10.12 2.22 7.59
N VAL A 469 10.49 2.50 8.84
CA VAL A 469 11.07 1.50 9.76
C VAL A 469 10.08 0.38 10.05
N ALA A 470 8.82 0.70 10.34
CA ALA A 470 7.82 -0.33 10.64
C ALA A 470 7.24 -0.98 9.39
N ALA A 471 7.34 -0.35 8.23
CA ALA A 471 6.76 -0.87 6.98
C ALA A 471 7.70 -1.84 6.26
N SER A 472 9.01 -1.65 6.40
CA SER A 472 10.05 -2.40 5.71
C SER A 472 10.20 -3.83 6.23
N PRO A 473 10.76 -4.76 5.41
CA PRO A 473 11.09 -6.10 5.86
C PRO A 473 12.25 -6.08 6.85
N ASP A 474 12.40 -7.17 7.61
CA ASP A 474 13.48 -7.40 8.56
C ASP A 474 13.66 -6.23 9.54
N THR A 475 12.75 -6.14 10.51
CA THR A 475 12.70 -5.03 11.47
C THR A 475 14.05 -4.76 12.13
N GLU A 476 14.76 -5.81 12.56
CA GLU A 476 16.04 -5.66 13.27
C GLU A 476 17.13 -5.10 12.35
N VAL A 477 17.26 -5.64 11.14
CA VAL A 477 18.22 -5.14 10.15
C VAL A 477 17.89 -3.71 9.74
N THR A 478 16.61 -3.42 9.48
CA THR A 478 16.16 -2.08 9.10
C THR A 478 16.45 -1.06 10.22
N GLU A 479 16.14 -1.39 11.47
CA GLU A 479 16.42 -0.48 12.58
C GLU A 479 17.92 -0.25 12.77
N ALA A 480 18.73 -1.31 12.66
CA ALA A 480 20.18 -1.19 12.74
C ALA A 480 20.77 -0.35 11.59
N ALA A 481 20.25 -0.50 10.37
CA ALA A 481 20.66 0.29 9.21
C ALA A 481 20.32 1.78 9.39
N MET A 482 19.10 2.09 9.85
CA MET A 482 18.69 3.47 10.11
C MET A 482 19.55 4.17 11.16
N ARG A 483 19.97 3.44 12.22
CA ARG A 483 20.85 3.98 13.26
C ARG A 483 22.26 4.31 12.77
N ARG A 484 22.68 3.81 11.60
CA ARG A 484 23.98 4.12 10.99
C ARG A 484 23.97 5.41 10.17
N ALA A 485 22.80 5.94 9.82
CA ALA A 485 22.70 7.21 9.10
C ALA A 485 23.30 8.36 9.95
N ARG A 486 23.98 9.30 9.30
CA ARG A 486 24.41 10.57 9.93
C ARG A 486 23.21 11.46 10.25
N LEU A 487 22.22 11.49 9.35
CA LEU A 487 21.01 12.29 9.48
C LEU A 487 19.79 11.52 8.97
N THR A 488 18.74 11.48 9.78
CA THR A 488 17.40 11.02 9.38
C THR A 488 16.40 12.16 9.44
N VAL A 489 15.73 12.47 8.34
CA VAL A 489 14.72 13.55 8.24
C VAL A 489 13.38 12.94 7.90
N HIS A 490 12.33 13.29 8.66
CA HIS A 490 10.98 12.80 8.42
C HIS A 490 10.00 13.96 8.31
N VAL A 491 9.44 14.14 7.12
CA VAL A 491 8.26 14.99 6.92
C VAL A 491 7.03 14.19 7.36
N SER A 492 6.31 14.65 8.38
CA SER A 492 5.26 13.84 9.00
C SER A 492 4.15 14.64 9.66
N THR A 493 2.95 14.07 9.64
CA THR A 493 1.78 14.66 10.33
C THR A 493 1.69 14.21 11.79
N LYS A 494 2.19 13.02 12.12
CA LYS A 494 2.10 12.37 13.44
C LYS A 494 3.34 11.53 13.77
N LEU A 495 3.53 11.24 15.06
CA LEU A 495 4.57 10.32 15.54
C LEU A 495 4.34 8.88 15.05
N ASN A 496 5.44 8.17 14.83
CA ASN A 496 5.50 6.79 14.36
C ASN A 496 6.88 6.19 14.67
N ARG A 497 7.15 4.94 14.27
CA ARG A 497 8.39 4.22 14.61
C ARG A 497 9.64 4.87 14.02
N SER A 498 9.57 5.43 12.81
CA SER A 498 10.71 6.11 12.19
C SER A 498 11.22 7.32 12.98
N HIS A 499 10.38 7.95 13.82
CA HIS A 499 10.80 9.10 14.63
C HIS A 499 11.59 8.72 15.89
N VAL A 500 11.64 7.43 16.25
CA VAL A 500 12.29 6.94 17.48
C VAL A 500 13.41 5.94 17.18
N VAL A 501 13.60 5.60 15.90
CA VAL A 501 14.74 4.85 15.39
C VAL A 501 15.48 5.79 14.45
N THR A 502 16.39 6.57 15.04
CA THR A 502 17.04 7.71 14.39
C THR A 502 18.45 7.37 13.98
N GLY A 503 18.98 8.13 13.01
CA GLY A 503 20.42 8.23 12.80
C GLY A 503 21.12 8.98 13.95
N ALA A 504 22.39 9.33 13.75
CA ALA A 504 23.17 10.11 14.72
C ALA A 504 22.49 11.44 15.05
N ARG A 505 21.92 12.12 14.05
CA ARG A 505 21.01 13.25 14.19
C ARG A 505 19.66 12.96 13.55
N ALA A 506 18.61 13.58 14.05
CA ALA A 506 17.29 13.47 13.43
C ALA A 506 16.51 14.78 13.39
N LEU A 507 15.68 14.91 12.36
CA LEU A 507 14.72 16.01 12.20
C LEU A 507 13.32 15.46 11.96
N ILE A 508 12.35 16.04 12.67
CA ILE A 508 10.93 15.86 12.41
C ILE A 508 10.39 17.17 11.84
N LEU A 509 9.88 17.14 10.61
CA LEU A 509 9.33 18.29 9.91
C LEU A 509 7.81 18.16 9.83
N PRO A 510 7.03 18.90 10.64
CA PRO A 510 5.58 18.80 10.63
C PRO A 510 4.99 19.38 9.33
N THR A 511 4.17 18.58 8.66
CA THR A 511 3.50 19.01 7.42
C THR A 511 1.99 19.13 7.58
N LEU A 512 1.38 19.96 6.73
CA LEU A 512 -0.07 19.98 6.54
C LEU A 512 -0.57 18.60 6.12
N GLY A 513 -1.70 18.20 6.69
CA GLY A 513 -2.48 17.04 6.28
C GLY A 513 -3.42 17.42 5.15
N ARG A 514 -3.91 16.42 4.40
CA ARG A 514 -4.79 16.64 3.24
C ARG A 514 -6.13 17.29 3.60
N THR A 515 -6.53 17.20 4.88
CA THR A 515 -7.72 17.85 5.45
C THR A 515 -7.57 19.35 5.72
N GLU A 516 -6.35 19.89 5.72
CA GLU A 516 -6.04 21.26 6.16
C GLU A 516 -5.92 22.22 4.97
N ARG A 517 -6.30 23.49 5.19
CA ARG A 517 -6.16 24.55 4.20
C ARG A 517 -4.69 24.89 4.00
N ASP A 518 -4.30 24.97 2.74
CA ASP A 518 -2.98 25.45 2.32
C ASP A 518 -3.12 26.87 1.76
N ARG A 519 -2.37 27.82 2.31
CA ARG A 519 -2.38 29.24 1.90
C ARG A 519 -0.96 29.64 1.58
N GLN A 520 -0.76 30.01 0.31
CA GLN A 520 0.51 30.51 -0.22
C GLN A 520 0.35 31.96 -0.68
N ALA A 521 1.41 32.56 -1.24
CA ALA A 521 1.38 33.96 -1.64
C ALA A 521 0.29 34.29 -2.69
N SER A 522 -0.04 33.35 -3.57
CA SER A 522 -1.13 33.51 -4.56
C SER A 522 -2.54 33.23 -3.99
N GLY A 523 -2.66 32.81 -2.73
CA GLY A 523 -3.93 32.51 -2.07
C GLY A 523 -4.08 31.03 -1.67
N GLU A 524 -5.33 30.59 -1.50
CA GLU A 524 -5.64 29.19 -1.15
C GLU A 524 -5.25 28.24 -2.30
N GLN A 525 -4.40 27.27 -1.98
CA GLN A 525 -3.92 26.27 -2.93
C GLN A 525 -4.71 24.97 -2.82
N PHE A 526 -4.57 24.14 -3.85
CA PHE A 526 -5.00 22.75 -3.81
C PHE A 526 -3.94 21.86 -4.46
N VAL A 527 -3.93 20.60 -4.02
CA VAL A 527 -3.05 19.59 -4.57
C VAL A 527 -3.84 18.57 -5.38
N THR A 528 -3.16 17.75 -6.16
CA THR A 528 -3.77 16.72 -6.99
C THR A 528 -3.25 15.34 -6.63
N VAL A 529 -4.08 14.33 -6.88
CA VAL A 529 -3.76 12.91 -6.70
C VAL A 529 -4.22 12.11 -7.91
N GLU A 530 -3.68 10.90 -8.09
CA GLU A 530 -4.02 9.90 -9.08
C GLU A 530 -4.44 8.59 -8.38
N ASP A 531 -5.65 8.12 -8.68
CA ASP A 531 -6.19 6.89 -8.11
C ASP A 531 -5.70 5.61 -8.84
N SER A 532 -6.17 4.43 -8.39
CA SER A 532 -5.76 3.13 -8.94
C SER A 532 -6.15 2.91 -10.41
N MET A 533 -7.07 3.73 -10.95
CA MET A 533 -7.61 3.62 -12.30
C MET A 533 -7.11 4.74 -13.22
N GLY A 534 -6.15 5.54 -12.76
CA GLY A 534 -5.55 6.63 -13.52
C GLY A 534 -6.44 7.85 -13.63
N MET A 535 -7.38 8.06 -12.69
CA MET A 535 -8.10 9.33 -12.58
C MET A 535 -7.26 10.32 -11.78
N VAL A 536 -6.99 11.49 -12.35
CA VAL A 536 -6.31 12.61 -11.69
C VAL A 536 -7.35 13.63 -11.24
N HIS A 537 -7.41 13.91 -9.94
CA HIS A 537 -8.35 14.86 -9.36
C HIS A 537 -7.74 15.75 -8.27
N ALA A 538 -8.40 16.88 -8.05
CA ALA A 538 -8.02 17.82 -7.02
C ALA A 538 -8.46 17.37 -5.62
N SER A 539 -7.65 17.72 -4.62
CA SER A 539 -7.94 17.55 -3.20
C SER A 539 -7.78 18.89 -2.46
N ARG A 540 -8.84 19.33 -1.78
CA ARG A 540 -8.94 20.63 -1.12
C ARG A 540 -9.27 20.48 0.36
N GLY A 541 -8.26 20.65 1.21
CA GLY A 541 -8.45 20.71 2.65
C GLY A 541 -9.23 21.97 3.06
N THR A 542 -10.00 21.87 4.15
CA THR A 542 -10.91 22.95 4.59
C THR A 542 -10.74 23.32 6.06
N LEU A 543 -10.02 22.49 6.82
CA LEU A 543 -9.74 22.73 8.24
C LEU A 543 -8.59 23.72 8.39
N GLU A 544 -8.61 24.51 9.46
CA GLU A 544 -7.43 25.29 9.82
C GLU A 544 -6.30 24.33 10.26
N PRO A 545 -5.03 24.64 9.92
CA PRO A 545 -3.86 23.85 10.29
C PRO A 545 -3.79 23.53 11.80
N ALA A 546 -3.16 22.40 12.13
CA ALA A 546 -3.03 21.92 13.50
C ALA A 546 -2.22 22.87 14.41
N GLY A 547 -1.44 23.77 13.83
CA GLY A 547 -0.66 24.82 14.48
C GLY A 547 -0.16 25.84 13.45
N PRO A 548 0.40 26.98 13.90
CA PRO A 548 0.83 28.05 13.02
C PRO A 548 2.18 27.79 12.31
N HIS A 549 2.93 26.77 12.73
CA HIS A 549 4.26 26.47 12.21
C HIS A 549 4.29 25.35 11.16
N LEU A 550 3.14 24.83 10.73
CA LEU A 550 3.14 23.79 9.69
C LEU A 550 3.37 24.42 8.31
N LEU A 551 4.15 23.73 7.49
CA LEU A 551 4.31 24.02 6.07
C LEU A 551 3.65 22.89 5.26
N SER A 552 3.27 23.19 4.02
CA SER A 552 2.83 22.17 3.07
C SER A 552 4.02 21.35 2.55
N GLU A 553 3.80 20.13 2.06
CA GLU A 553 4.87 19.32 1.43
C GLU A 553 5.55 20.08 0.27
N PRO A 554 4.82 20.75 -0.67
CA PRO A 554 5.45 21.57 -1.71
C PRO A 554 6.31 22.70 -1.15
N ALA A 555 5.84 23.42 -0.13
CA ALA A 555 6.62 24.49 0.48
C ALA A 555 7.90 23.94 1.12
N ILE A 556 7.82 22.84 1.88
CA ILE A 556 8.98 22.18 2.49
C ILE A 556 10.04 21.84 1.43
N VAL A 557 9.64 21.25 0.30
CA VAL A 557 10.57 20.90 -0.78
C VAL A 557 11.18 22.15 -1.41
N CYS A 558 10.39 23.17 -1.75
CA CYS A 558 10.90 24.41 -2.33
C CYS A 558 11.89 25.12 -1.39
N ARG A 559 11.59 25.19 -0.09
CA ARG A 559 12.48 25.81 0.90
C ARG A 559 13.77 25.01 1.08
N LEU A 560 13.65 23.67 1.14
CA LEU A 560 14.80 22.76 1.19
C LEU A 560 15.71 22.95 -0.02
N ALA A 561 15.15 22.94 -1.23
CA ALA A 561 15.90 23.08 -2.46
C ALA A 561 16.69 24.40 -2.49
N ARG A 562 16.07 25.52 -2.10
CA ARG A 562 16.77 26.82 -1.98
C ARG A 562 17.90 26.78 -0.95
N ALA A 563 17.73 26.08 0.17
CA ALA A 563 18.76 25.98 1.20
C ALA A 563 19.94 25.10 0.77
N VAL A 564 19.68 24.00 0.05
CA VAL A 564 20.68 23.00 -0.34
C VAL A 564 21.40 23.38 -1.64
N LEU A 565 20.65 23.77 -2.67
CA LEU A 565 21.17 24.05 -4.01
C LEU A 565 21.62 25.51 -4.14
N GLY A 566 21.10 26.40 -3.28
CA GLY A 566 21.49 27.79 -3.22
C GLY A 566 21.22 28.57 -4.53
N PRO A 567 22.01 29.62 -4.81
CA PRO A 567 21.82 30.47 -5.98
C PRO A 567 22.21 29.80 -7.31
N HIS A 568 22.78 28.59 -7.28
CA HIS A 568 23.16 27.85 -8.47
C HIS A 568 21.99 27.08 -9.09
N SER A 569 20.90 26.88 -8.35
CA SER A 569 19.69 26.24 -8.84
C SER A 569 19.08 27.04 -9.99
N VAL A 570 18.75 26.35 -11.08
CA VAL A 570 18.08 26.93 -12.26
C VAL A 570 16.56 26.85 -12.16
N VAL A 571 16.06 26.04 -11.23
CA VAL A 571 14.63 25.84 -10.99
C VAL A 571 14.04 26.99 -10.16
N PRO A 572 12.87 27.57 -10.55
CA PRO A 572 12.26 28.70 -9.86
C PRO A 572 11.47 28.29 -8.61
N TRP A 573 12.15 27.75 -7.61
CA TRP A 573 11.53 27.19 -6.39
C TRP A 573 10.62 28.16 -5.63
N ALA A 574 10.97 29.46 -5.60
CA ALA A 574 10.14 30.46 -4.93
C ALA A 574 8.80 30.69 -5.64
N GLU A 575 8.77 30.61 -6.98
CA GLU A 575 7.52 30.71 -7.75
C GLU A 575 6.64 29.48 -7.52
N PHE A 576 7.24 28.29 -7.44
CA PHE A 576 6.54 27.04 -7.17
C PHE A 576 5.94 26.99 -5.76
N GLU A 577 6.62 27.52 -4.76
CA GLU A 577 6.05 27.69 -3.42
C GLU A 577 4.86 28.65 -3.44
N ALA A 578 4.98 29.76 -4.17
CA ALA A 578 3.98 30.82 -4.19
C ALA A 578 2.66 30.41 -4.89
N ASP A 579 2.74 29.58 -5.94
CA ASP A 579 1.61 29.22 -6.80
C ASP A 579 1.76 27.82 -7.42
N TYR A 580 0.89 26.89 -7.03
CA TYR A 580 0.93 25.50 -7.50
C TYR A 580 0.45 25.33 -8.94
N ASP A 581 -0.24 26.33 -9.52
CA ASP A 581 -0.54 26.31 -10.95
C ASP A 581 0.76 26.30 -11.77
N ARG A 582 1.82 26.96 -11.29
CA ARG A 582 3.15 26.97 -11.94
C ARG A 582 3.81 25.61 -11.93
N VAL A 583 3.64 24.84 -10.85
CA VAL A 583 4.12 23.44 -10.79
C VAL A 583 3.37 22.60 -11.83
N ARG A 584 2.05 22.73 -11.89
CA ARG A 584 1.20 21.99 -12.85
C ARG A 584 1.50 22.37 -14.32
N ASP A 585 1.83 23.63 -14.59
CA ASP A 585 2.29 24.07 -15.92
C ASP A 585 3.60 23.40 -16.33
N ARG A 586 4.50 23.12 -15.37
CA ARG A 586 5.78 22.43 -15.61
C ARG A 586 5.57 20.93 -15.81
N ILE A 587 4.72 20.31 -14.99
CA ILE A 587 4.29 18.92 -15.16
C ILE A 587 3.72 18.68 -16.57
N ALA A 588 2.88 19.60 -17.07
CA ALA A 588 2.27 19.49 -18.41
C ALA A 588 3.27 19.46 -19.57
N ARG A 589 4.51 19.95 -19.37
CA ARG A 589 5.59 19.93 -20.38
C ARG A 589 6.50 18.71 -20.27
N VAL A 590 6.50 18.04 -19.11
CA VAL A 590 7.40 16.90 -18.82
C VAL A 590 6.67 15.57 -18.86
N VAL A 591 5.43 15.51 -18.38
CA VAL A 591 4.69 14.26 -18.13
C VAL A 591 3.57 14.09 -19.18
N PRO A 592 3.62 13.04 -20.02
CA PRO A 592 2.59 12.79 -21.03
C PRO A 592 1.18 12.62 -20.42
N GLY A 593 0.17 13.16 -21.11
CA GLY A 593 -1.23 13.08 -20.69
C GLY A 593 -1.70 14.23 -19.77
N PHE A 594 -0.78 15.10 -19.36
CA PHE A 594 -1.05 16.26 -18.50
C PHE A 594 -1.15 17.59 -19.27
N GLU A 595 -1.30 17.56 -20.59
CA GLU A 595 -1.51 18.78 -21.39
C GLU A 595 -2.72 19.55 -20.82
N ASP A 596 -2.65 20.88 -20.72
CA ASP A 596 -3.68 21.73 -20.10
C ASP A 596 -4.06 21.33 -18.65
N PHE A 597 -3.10 20.82 -17.86
CA PHE A 597 -3.33 20.28 -16.52
C PHE A 597 -4.22 21.19 -15.65
N ASN A 598 -3.87 22.48 -15.57
CA ASN A 598 -4.59 23.48 -14.77
C ASN A 598 -6.08 23.57 -15.11
N THR A 599 -6.43 23.44 -16.40
CA THR A 599 -7.81 23.44 -16.87
C THR A 599 -8.49 22.10 -16.59
N LYS A 600 -7.83 20.97 -16.92
CA LYS A 600 -8.40 19.63 -16.78
C LYS A 600 -8.76 19.30 -15.32
N VAL A 601 -7.89 19.63 -14.37
CA VAL A 601 -8.10 19.23 -12.96
C VAL A 601 -9.14 20.06 -12.20
N ARG A 602 -9.58 21.19 -12.77
CA ARG A 602 -10.68 22.00 -12.25
C ARG A 602 -12.05 21.54 -12.76
N ARG A 603 -12.09 20.62 -13.72
CA ARG A 603 -13.34 19.96 -14.12
C ARG A 603 -13.86 19.13 -12.96
N PRO A 604 -15.19 19.08 -12.73
CA PRO A 604 -15.75 18.29 -11.64
C PRO A 604 -15.38 16.80 -11.81
N GLY A 605 -14.59 16.26 -10.87
CA GLY A 605 -14.09 14.88 -10.94
C GLY A 605 -12.72 14.70 -11.58
N GLY A 606 -12.13 15.74 -12.17
CA GLY A 606 -10.79 15.70 -12.75
C GLY A 606 -10.77 15.13 -14.18
N PHE A 607 -9.74 14.34 -14.50
CA PHE A 607 -9.55 13.74 -15.82
C PHE A 607 -8.84 12.40 -15.75
N THR A 608 -9.12 11.53 -16.71
CA THR A 608 -8.49 10.21 -16.85
C THR A 608 -7.23 10.32 -17.70
N LEU A 609 -6.15 9.64 -17.28
CA LEU A 609 -4.96 9.53 -18.10
C LEU A 609 -5.17 8.59 -19.30
N PRO A 610 -4.55 8.89 -20.46
CA PRO A 610 -4.54 7.97 -21.59
C PRO A 610 -3.93 6.63 -21.21
N HIS A 611 -4.50 5.55 -21.74
CA HIS A 611 -4.03 4.19 -21.53
C HIS A 611 -4.17 3.40 -22.83
N ALA A 612 -3.14 3.43 -23.67
CA ALA A 612 -3.17 2.87 -25.03
C ALA A 612 -3.70 1.42 -25.14
N PRO A 613 -3.34 0.47 -24.23
CA PRO A 613 -3.94 -0.87 -24.26
C PRO A 613 -5.47 -0.90 -24.02
N ARG A 614 -5.99 0.06 -23.26
CA ARG A 614 -7.43 0.20 -22.94
C ARG A 614 -8.14 0.93 -24.07
N ASP A 615 -7.56 2.04 -24.52
CA ASP A 615 -8.24 3.03 -25.37
C ASP A 615 -8.22 2.64 -26.86
N SER A 616 -7.14 2.02 -27.34
CA SER A 616 -6.94 1.75 -28.77
C SER A 616 -6.37 0.36 -29.09
N ARG A 617 -6.19 -0.50 -28.07
CA ARG A 617 -5.47 -1.79 -28.20
C ARG A 617 -4.09 -1.63 -28.85
N THR A 618 -3.42 -0.54 -28.51
CA THR A 618 -2.03 -0.29 -28.90
C THR A 618 -1.15 -0.60 -27.70
N PHE A 619 -0.09 -1.37 -27.92
CA PHE A 619 0.75 -1.90 -26.85
C PHE A 619 2.16 -1.34 -27.01
N PRO A 620 2.57 -0.35 -26.21
CA PRO A 620 3.91 0.24 -26.26
C PRO A 620 4.95 -0.68 -25.58
N THR A 621 4.96 -1.96 -25.98
CA THR A 621 5.96 -2.94 -25.58
C THR A 621 7.13 -2.93 -26.56
N ALA A 622 8.21 -3.64 -26.23
CA ALA A 622 9.34 -3.83 -27.14
C ALA A 622 8.97 -4.49 -28.48
N THR A 623 7.84 -5.20 -28.56
CA THR A 623 7.36 -5.89 -29.76
C THR A 623 6.27 -5.11 -30.50
N GLY A 624 5.78 -4.00 -29.93
CA GLY A 624 4.61 -3.26 -30.42
C GLY A 624 3.28 -4.00 -30.23
N LYS A 625 3.28 -5.16 -29.55
CA LYS A 625 2.12 -6.03 -29.33
C LYS A 625 2.02 -6.46 -27.85
N ALA A 626 0.87 -6.95 -27.43
CA ALA A 626 0.74 -7.57 -26.12
C ALA A 626 1.55 -8.89 -26.08
N ASN A 627 2.39 -9.09 -25.08
CA ASN A 627 3.28 -10.25 -25.03
C ASN A 627 2.67 -11.36 -24.17
N PHE A 628 2.48 -12.54 -24.78
CA PHE A 628 2.40 -13.79 -24.03
C PHE A 628 3.78 -14.12 -23.44
N THR A 629 3.78 -14.79 -22.30
CA THR A 629 5.02 -15.22 -21.63
C THR A 629 4.94 -16.69 -21.22
N ALA A 630 6.07 -17.39 -21.27
CA ALA A 630 6.17 -18.83 -21.08
C ALA A 630 7.01 -19.22 -19.85
N ALA A 631 6.94 -18.43 -18.78
CA ALA A 631 7.69 -18.72 -17.56
C ALA A 631 7.30 -20.10 -16.97
N PRO A 632 8.25 -20.87 -16.41
CA PRO A 632 7.92 -22.08 -15.67
C PRO A 632 7.02 -21.75 -14.46
N VAL A 633 6.18 -22.70 -14.06
CA VAL A 633 5.38 -22.55 -12.85
C VAL A 633 6.28 -22.66 -11.64
N GLU A 634 6.25 -21.65 -10.78
CA GLU A 634 6.94 -21.65 -9.51
C GLU A 634 5.92 -21.51 -8.37
N TYR A 635 6.23 -22.11 -7.23
CA TYR A 635 5.48 -21.95 -6.00
C TYR A 635 6.35 -22.35 -4.79
N PRO A 636 6.00 -21.91 -3.57
CA PRO A 636 6.84 -22.19 -2.42
C PRO A 636 6.81 -23.69 -2.03
N ARG A 637 7.99 -24.32 -2.01
CA ARG A 637 8.21 -25.65 -1.44
C ARG A 637 8.48 -25.49 0.06
N VAL A 638 7.71 -26.19 0.88
CA VAL A 638 7.73 -26.02 2.34
C VAL A 638 8.32 -27.28 2.96
N PRO A 639 9.39 -27.17 3.78
CA PRO A 639 9.92 -28.32 4.49
C PRO A 639 8.89 -28.94 5.43
N GLU A 640 9.05 -30.23 5.74
CA GLU A 640 8.19 -30.93 6.69
C GLU A 640 8.21 -30.23 8.07
N GLY A 641 7.04 -30.12 8.71
CA GLY A 641 6.88 -29.43 9.99
C GLY A 641 7.06 -27.91 9.92
N ARG A 642 6.97 -27.30 8.73
CA ARG A 642 6.97 -25.84 8.52
C ARG A 642 5.66 -25.36 7.89
N LEU A 643 5.39 -24.07 8.06
CA LEU A 643 4.22 -23.38 7.52
C LEU A 643 4.66 -22.19 6.66
N LEU A 644 3.83 -21.84 5.67
CA LEU A 644 3.94 -20.55 4.98
C LEU A 644 3.12 -19.51 5.71
N LEU A 645 3.80 -18.52 6.27
CA LEU A 645 3.18 -17.34 6.85
C LEU A 645 2.95 -16.28 5.77
N GLN A 646 1.70 -15.84 5.66
CA GLN A 646 1.37 -14.55 5.07
C GLN A 646 1.19 -13.49 6.17
N THR A 647 1.78 -12.31 5.98
CA THR A 647 1.47 -11.17 6.85
C THR A 647 0.29 -10.39 6.28
N LEU A 648 -0.60 -9.87 7.13
CA LEU A 648 -1.81 -9.19 6.68
C LEU A 648 -2.22 -8.02 7.58
N ARG A 649 -3.18 -7.23 7.11
CA ARG A 649 -3.71 -6.08 7.86
C ARG A 649 -4.88 -6.51 8.73
N SER A 650 -4.95 -6.00 9.95
CA SER A 650 -6.17 -6.09 10.74
C SER A 650 -7.23 -5.10 10.23
N HIS A 651 -8.47 -5.26 10.67
CA HIS A 651 -9.54 -4.34 10.30
C HIS A 651 -9.33 -2.91 10.82
N ASP A 652 -8.90 -2.73 12.08
CA ASP A 652 -8.66 -1.40 12.69
C ASP A 652 -7.26 -0.85 12.41
N GLN A 653 -6.79 -1.04 11.18
CA GLN A 653 -5.48 -0.66 10.75
C GLN A 653 -5.52 -0.16 9.31
N TYR A 654 -4.73 0.87 9.02
CA TYR A 654 -4.39 1.22 7.65
C TYR A 654 -2.88 1.34 7.52
N ASN A 655 -2.31 0.41 6.77
CA ASN A 655 -0.88 0.18 6.71
C ASN A 655 -0.26 0.05 8.10
N THR A 656 0.80 0.77 8.42
CA THR A 656 1.40 0.75 9.77
C THR A 656 0.68 1.66 10.78
N THR A 657 -0.39 2.36 10.36
CA THR A 657 -1.21 3.17 11.27
C THR A 657 -2.25 2.28 11.93
N VAL A 658 -2.10 2.06 13.23
CA VAL A 658 -3.02 1.25 14.03
C VAL A 658 -4.03 2.18 14.71
N TYR A 659 -5.30 2.09 14.30
CA TYR A 659 -6.38 2.91 14.87
C TYR A 659 -6.98 2.29 16.14
N GLY A 660 -6.92 0.96 16.21
CA GLY A 660 -7.45 0.13 17.29
C GLY A 660 -6.81 -1.25 17.26
N LEU A 661 -7.04 -2.02 18.33
CA LEU A 661 -6.47 -3.35 18.51
C LEU A 661 -7.42 -4.48 18.09
N ASP A 662 -8.53 -4.13 17.46
CA ASP A 662 -9.56 -5.08 17.09
C ASP A 662 -9.45 -5.48 15.62
N ASP A 663 -9.75 -6.74 15.35
CA ASP A 663 -10.12 -7.24 14.04
C ASP A 663 -11.53 -7.85 14.12
N ARG A 664 -12.53 -6.96 13.99
CA ARG A 664 -13.94 -7.35 14.09
C ARG A 664 -14.34 -8.42 13.07
N TYR A 665 -13.72 -8.47 11.90
CA TYR A 665 -14.09 -9.46 10.88
C TYR A 665 -13.51 -10.83 11.15
N ARG A 666 -12.31 -10.91 11.75
CA ARG A 666 -11.69 -12.18 12.14
C ARG A 666 -12.00 -12.60 13.58
N GLY A 667 -12.76 -11.78 14.31
CA GLY A 667 -13.20 -12.08 15.67
C GLY A 667 -12.13 -11.85 16.73
N ILE A 668 -11.12 -11.02 16.47
CA ILE A 668 -10.04 -10.70 17.42
C ILE A 668 -10.34 -9.35 18.09
N LYS A 669 -10.22 -9.26 19.41
CA LYS A 669 -10.37 -7.99 20.14
C LYS A 669 -9.24 -7.79 21.14
N GLY A 670 -8.83 -6.53 21.32
CA GLY A 670 -7.89 -6.16 22.38
C GLY A 670 -6.45 -6.65 22.20
N GLY A 671 -6.06 -7.13 21.02
CA GLY A 671 -4.68 -7.58 20.79
C GLY A 671 -4.40 -7.95 19.34
N ARG A 672 -3.12 -7.92 18.97
CA ARG A 672 -2.64 -8.09 17.59
C ARG A 672 -1.54 -9.14 17.43
N ARG A 673 -1.03 -9.71 18.52
CA ARG A 673 -0.07 -10.82 18.47
C ARG A 673 -0.82 -12.14 18.40
N VAL A 674 -1.38 -12.43 17.23
CA VAL A 674 -2.11 -13.67 16.95
C VAL A 674 -1.55 -14.33 15.70
N VAL A 675 -1.53 -15.66 15.70
CA VAL A 675 -1.22 -16.47 14.52
C VAL A 675 -2.45 -17.34 14.21
N LEU A 676 -3.02 -17.11 13.03
CA LEU A 676 -4.17 -17.83 12.51
C LEU A 676 -3.66 -19.08 11.79
N VAL A 677 -4.06 -20.27 12.26
CA VAL A 677 -3.56 -21.55 11.75
C VAL A 677 -4.67 -22.58 11.63
N HIS A 678 -4.52 -23.52 10.71
CA HIS A 678 -5.43 -24.64 10.57
C HIS A 678 -5.32 -25.54 11.82
N PRO A 679 -6.44 -26.04 12.39
CA PRO A 679 -6.41 -26.85 13.62
C PRO A 679 -5.49 -28.08 13.54
N ALA A 680 -5.44 -28.75 12.38
CA ALA A 680 -4.56 -29.89 12.19
C ALA A 680 -3.07 -29.51 12.21
N ASP A 681 -2.70 -28.34 11.68
CA ASP A 681 -1.31 -27.90 11.66
C ASP A 681 -0.87 -27.41 13.04
N ALA A 682 -1.78 -26.84 13.83
CA ALA A 682 -1.56 -26.56 15.25
C ALA A 682 -1.34 -27.85 16.06
N ALA A 683 -2.17 -28.87 15.82
CA ALA A 683 -2.05 -30.18 16.46
C ALA A 683 -0.73 -30.88 16.09
N ASP A 684 -0.31 -30.83 14.82
CA ASP A 684 0.98 -31.36 14.35
C ASP A 684 2.18 -30.65 15.03
N ALA A 685 2.01 -29.38 15.42
CA ALA A 685 2.97 -28.60 16.20
C ALA A 685 2.82 -28.78 17.73
N GLY A 686 1.89 -29.61 18.20
CA GLY A 686 1.64 -29.84 19.63
C GLY A 686 1.01 -28.65 20.36
N LEU A 687 0.27 -27.80 19.64
CA LEU A 687 -0.36 -26.58 20.16
C LEU A 687 -1.89 -26.69 20.11
N ALA A 688 -2.56 -26.30 21.19
CA ALA A 688 -4.01 -26.16 21.25
C ALA A 688 -4.45 -24.72 20.89
N ASP A 689 -5.74 -24.54 20.63
CA ASP A 689 -6.31 -23.21 20.46
C ASP A 689 -6.13 -22.38 21.73
N GLY A 690 -5.62 -21.16 21.58
CA GLY A 690 -5.37 -20.25 22.68
C GLY A 690 -4.02 -20.42 23.39
N ASP A 691 -3.22 -21.42 23.03
CA ASP A 691 -1.81 -21.51 23.44
C ASP A 691 -1.00 -20.33 22.89
N TYR A 692 0.23 -20.18 23.36
CA TYR A 692 1.17 -19.19 22.84
C TYR A 692 2.36 -19.87 22.19
N ALA A 693 2.74 -19.35 21.03
CA ALA A 693 3.92 -19.79 20.30
C ALA A 693 4.80 -18.61 19.90
N ASP A 694 6.10 -18.84 19.87
CA ASP A 694 7.02 -18.02 19.12
C ASP A 694 6.97 -18.44 17.65
N LEU A 695 6.93 -17.46 16.76
CA LEU A 695 7.08 -17.70 15.33
C LEU A 695 8.56 -17.59 15.01
N VAL A 696 9.13 -18.67 14.49
CA VAL A 696 10.55 -18.70 14.12
C VAL A 696 10.64 -18.79 12.61
N GLY A 697 11.17 -17.74 11.99
CA GLY A 697 11.42 -17.63 10.57
C GLY A 697 12.73 -18.29 10.18
N GLU A 698 12.68 -19.10 9.12
CA GLU A 698 13.83 -19.79 8.55
C GLU A 698 14.09 -19.27 7.13
N TRP A 699 15.35 -18.95 6.84
CA TRP A 699 15.78 -18.52 5.51
C TRP A 699 17.16 -19.07 5.16
N THR A 700 17.51 -18.98 3.88
CA THR A 700 18.75 -19.53 3.31
C THR A 700 20.02 -18.81 3.76
N ASP A 701 19.88 -17.68 4.47
CA ASP A 701 21.00 -16.92 5.05
C ASP A 701 21.50 -17.49 6.40
N GLY A 702 20.83 -18.51 6.94
CA GLY A 702 21.20 -19.14 8.20
C GLY A 702 20.89 -18.30 9.45
N VAL A 703 20.20 -17.17 9.31
CA VAL A 703 19.81 -16.30 10.42
C VAL A 703 18.43 -16.69 10.92
N GLU A 704 18.36 -17.21 12.14
CA GLU A 704 17.09 -17.44 12.83
C GLU A 704 16.44 -16.11 13.22
N ARG A 705 15.21 -15.87 12.75
CA ARG A 705 14.43 -14.67 13.08
C ARG A 705 13.26 -15.06 13.97
N ARG A 706 13.00 -14.32 15.05
CA ARG A 706 11.98 -14.69 16.04
C ARG A 706 10.97 -13.57 16.26
N ALA A 707 9.68 -13.91 16.20
CA ALA A 707 8.59 -13.04 16.62
C ALA A 707 7.87 -13.69 17.81
N PRO A 708 8.12 -13.20 19.05
CA PRO A 708 7.75 -13.95 20.24
C PRO A 708 6.28 -13.78 20.68
N GLY A 709 5.74 -14.78 21.35
CA GLY A 709 4.51 -14.69 22.16
C GLY A 709 3.24 -14.36 21.36
N PHE A 710 2.99 -15.09 20.28
CA PHE A 710 1.76 -15.01 19.49
C PHE A 710 0.72 -16.01 20.00
N ARG A 711 -0.51 -15.55 20.24
CA ARG A 711 -1.64 -16.44 20.56
C ARG A 711 -1.99 -17.27 19.34
N VAL A 712 -2.00 -18.58 19.48
CA VAL A 712 -2.47 -19.53 18.48
C VAL A 712 -3.99 -19.41 18.39
N VAL A 713 -4.49 -19.18 17.18
CA VAL A 713 -5.92 -19.09 16.89
C VAL A 713 -6.27 -20.06 15.77
N HIS A 714 -7.13 -21.02 16.09
CA HIS A 714 -7.69 -21.91 15.09
C HIS A 714 -8.52 -21.11 14.06
N TYR A 715 -8.14 -21.20 12.80
CA TYR A 715 -8.76 -20.46 11.71
C TYR A 715 -8.79 -21.31 10.44
N PRO A 716 -9.81 -21.17 9.56
CA PRO A 716 -9.89 -21.89 8.29
C PRO A 716 -8.86 -21.35 7.29
N THR A 717 -7.59 -21.67 7.51
CA THR A 717 -6.49 -21.48 6.55
C THR A 717 -6.27 -22.77 5.76
N PRO A 718 -5.69 -22.72 4.55
CA PRO A 718 -5.25 -23.93 3.86
C PRO A 718 -4.21 -24.66 4.70
N ARG A 719 -4.20 -25.99 4.71
CA ARG A 719 -3.15 -26.75 5.40
C ARG A 719 -1.75 -26.33 4.93
N GLY A 720 -0.80 -26.30 5.86
CA GLY A 720 0.57 -25.82 5.64
C GLY A 720 0.72 -24.31 5.55
N CYS A 721 -0.34 -23.54 5.85
CA CYS A 721 -0.33 -22.08 5.82
C CYS A 721 -0.67 -21.47 7.18
N ALA A 722 -0.18 -20.25 7.42
CA ALA A 722 -0.47 -19.44 8.59
C ALA A 722 -0.69 -17.98 8.18
N ALA A 723 -1.37 -17.21 9.03
CA ALA A 723 -1.56 -15.78 8.84
C ALA A 723 -1.33 -15.01 10.15
N ALA A 724 -0.69 -13.85 10.07
CA ALA A 724 -0.49 -12.97 11.23
C ALA A 724 -0.52 -11.49 10.84
N TYR A 725 -0.75 -10.62 11.81
CA TYR A 725 -0.75 -9.18 11.57
C TYR A 725 0.68 -8.65 11.37
N TYR A 726 0.79 -7.66 10.48
CA TYR A 726 1.95 -6.79 10.37
C TYR A 726 1.67 -5.44 11.06
N PRO A 727 2.68 -4.71 11.53
CA PRO A 727 4.11 -4.95 11.36
C PRO A 727 4.73 -5.93 12.38
N GLU A 728 3.92 -6.52 13.27
CA GLU A 728 4.41 -7.39 14.36
C GLU A 728 5.26 -8.57 13.88
N THR A 729 5.08 -8.99 12.63
CA THR A 729 5.80 -10.10 11.98
C THR A 729 6.83 -9.67 10.93
N ASN A 730 7.06 -8.37 10.73
CA ASN A 730 8.04 -7.90 9.74
C ASN A 730 9.48 -8.35 10.05
N VAL A 731 9.80 -8.61 11.33
CA VAL A 731 11.08 -9.21 11.75
C VAL A 731 11.32 -10.58 11.11
N LEU A 732 10.28 -11.31 10.72
CA LEU A 732 10.37 -12.62 10.10
C LEU A 732 10.62 -12.56 8.59
N VAL A 733 10.45 -11.40 7.96
CA VAL A 733 10.62 -11.25 6.50
C VAL A 733 12.09 -10.93 6.23
N PRO A 734 12.91 -11.87 5.73
CA PRO A 734 14.32 -11.61 5.48
C PRO A 734 14.49 -10.47 4.46
N LEU A 735 15.47 -9.60 4.68
CA LEU A 735 15.71 -8.45 3.79
C LEU A 735 15.93 -8.88 2.33
N ASP A 736 16.60 -10.03 2.14
CA ASP A 736 16.96 -10.56 0.83
C ASP A 736 15.90 -11.50 0.24
N HIS A 737 14.80 -11.75 0.94
CA HIS A 737 13.68 -12.52 0.40
C HIS A 737 12.75 -11.59 -0.39
N THR A 738 13.05 -11.42 -1.68
CA THR A 738 12.34 -10.51 -2.57
C THR A 738 11.89 -11.20 -3.86
N ALA A 739 10.94 -10.58 -4.56
CA ALA A 739 10.54 -10.92 -5.91
C ALA A 739 11.72 -10.74 -6.87
N GLU A 740 12.02 -11.76 -7.69
CA GLU A 740 13.28 -11.80 -8.46
C GLU A 740 13.46 -10.62 -9.43
N THR A 741 12.37 -10.13 -10.05
CA THR A 741 12.43 -9.04 -11.03
C THR A 741 12.22 -7.66 -10.42
N SER A 742 11.26 -7.52 -9.50
CA SER A 742 10.83 -6.23 -8.95
C SER A 742 11.53 -5.85 -7.64
N ASN A 743 12.27 -6.77 -7.03
CA ASN A 743 12.88 -6.62 -5.70
C ASN A 743 11.87 -6.30 -4.57
N THR A 744 10.57 -6.58 -4.78
CA THR A 744 9.54 -6.42 -3.75
C THR A 744 9.69 -7.48 -2.66
N PRO A 745 9.69 -7.13 -1.36
CA PRO A 745 9.76 -8.12 -0.27
C PRO A 745 8.63 -9.16 -0.34
N ALA A 746 8.99 -10.43 -0.14
CA ALA A 746 8.09 -11.57 -0.23
C ALA A 746 7.29 -11.81 1.06
N SER A 747 6.62 -10.77 1.57
CA SER A 747 5.93 -10.78 2.86
C SER A 747 4.68 -11.69 2.93
N LYS A 748 4.31 -12.35 1.83
CA LYS A 748 3.17 -13.27 1.78
C LYS A 748 3.55 -14.74 1.78
N SER A 749 4.84 -15.09 1.75
CA SER A 749 5.31 -16.47 1.72
C SER A 749 6.56 -16.67 2.58
N VAL A 750 6.48 -16.35 3.87
CA VAL A 750 7.58 -16.54 4.82
C VAL A 750 7.55 -17.95 5.40
N VAL A 751 8.64 -18.70 5.33
CA VAL A 751 8.72 -20.04 5.95
C VAL A 751 8.92 -19.88 7.45
N ILE A 752 8.02 -20.48 8.24
CA ILE A 752 8.08 -20.45 9.70
C ILE A 752 7.89 -21.83 10.32
N ARG A 753 8.36 -21.98 11.56
CA ARG A 753 7.88 -23.00 12.51
C ARG A 753 7.28 -22.33 13.73
N LEU A 754 6.39 -23.05 14.40
CA LEU A 754 5.81 -22.67 15.67
C LEU A 754 6.60 -23.33 16.79
N GLU A 755 7.06 -22.56 17.77
CA GLU A 755 7.64 -23.09 19.01
C GLU A 755 6.75 -22.74 20.20
N PRO A 756 6.34 -23.71 21.04
CA PRO A 756 5.67 -23.40 22.30
C PRO A 756 6.50 -22.47 23.16
N VAL A 757 5.87 -21.43 23.73
CA VAL A 757 6.56 -20.52 24.66
C VAL A 757 6.89 -21.28 25.95
N ARG A 758 8.18 -21.49 26.23
CA ARG A 758 8.64 -22.03 27.52
C ARG A 758 8.61 -20.89 28.55
N ASP A 759 7.85 -21.06 29.61
CA ASP A 759 7.74 -20.15 30.76
C ASP A 759 7.18 -18.73 30.48
N ARG A 760 5.86 -18.62 30.31
CA ARG A 760 5.16 -17.39 30.72
C ARG A 760 4.61 -17.58 32.13
N GLU A 761 5.25 -16.94 33.11
CA GLU A 761 4.58 -16.63 34.37
C GLU A 761 3.27 -15.89 34.01
N HIS A 762 2.14 -16.55 34.18
CA HIS A 762 0.83 -15.92 34.05
C HIS A 762 0.79 -14.78 35.07
N PRO A 763 0.58 -13.51 34.67
CA PRO A 763 0.27 -12.48 35.65
C PRO A 763 -1.12 -12.81 36.21
N GLN A 764 -1.16 -13.54 37.32
CA GLN A 764 -2.37 -13.75 38.09
C GLN A 764 -2.90 -12.37 38.47
N GLY A 765 -4.16 -12.11 38.08
CA GLY A 765 -4.83 -10.87 38.38
C GLY A 765 -4.75 -10.56 39.87
N THR A 766 -4.17 -9.42 40.21
CA THR A 766 -4.37 -8.79 41.51
C THR A 766 -5.85 -8.49 41.65
N ALA A 767 -6.58 -9.38 42.32
CA ALA A 767 -7.85 -9.08 42.92
C ALA A 767 -7.63 -7.94 43.92
N VAL A 768 -8.05 -6.74 43.56
CA VAL A 768 -8.20 -5.65 44.53
C VAL A 768 -9.46 -5.95 45.33
N VAL A 769 -9.26 -6.56 46.49
CA VAL A 769 -10.22 -6.54 47.60
C VAL A 769 -9.95 -5.24 48.36
N GLY A 770 -10.98 -4.39 48.50
CA GLY A 770 -10.94 -3.16 49.30
C GLY A 770 -11.48 -1.96 48.56
#